data_AF-A0A959HJ11-F1
#
_entry.id   AF-A0A959HJ11-F1
#
_cell.length_a   1.000
_cell.length_b   1.000
_cell.length_c   1.000
_cell.angle_alpha   90.00
_cell.angle_beta   90.00
_cell.angle_gamma   90.00
#
_symmetry.space_group_name_H-M   'P 1'
#
loop_
_entity.id
_entity.type
_entity.pdbx_description
1 polymer ?
#
loop_
_entity_poly.entity_id
_entity_poly.type
_entity_poly.pdbx_seq_one_letter_code
_entity_poly.pdbx_strand_id
1 'polypeptide(L)'
;MNTTQPLPDHPTWKKLLLSAEGSIGKNWSFYEDPEPRLCGHLLEDYHSDMDALANQALELLEKTSKEKKADGNAWAVLKEGATLLHHLQKKGYSPEDDWEHAIDVLWKAMGEFGQGSWSAFVQAGNNEVRPRAWKQEKFVVDAILTTLYQLPGDDESRIQRFFNSKMSRYWKSYVVFWEEIWGKFKDGRKPYFQAWDYRANQKLTTYRLLCYRLQNFETEFAAHPNKPREAFDYLNGKRDEIPVEKKIRREIYFALFKFLRESGEENSLEEDLATIKNILGGDDVFEFLIQDGSLSRAERGGMLLLSFKEDLDTRWKVNIKYQQRILPDLMAALKHDELDVREKAVQFLQSYPTELFKYLRYVENLEGEEKKEDDHQAFKLIARVFGEDTAKKLVENISFTPLQKGKLLLSTPRVLEARWDAKDYPNHDTLLPVILAAVEDGDPTVQESASNFLKRKSADIQRKLDILMTNLQDEDKTSEMIVSGIEFGSDAALKTILGKCASWVASDQNATLVDRAAQKARYTPAAVLALINLLNNRQDFQIKDEEVRKYVRRRVLEEQQNPTLSRVFSDGKLSDQELDSHTTEEIYKWCYSQKEQSKAYADLVSSQEENIRKKDGVLIPRRVFDLAKSILKLQEQNEMKERELVVQKWITQLLSEMSDRWFFEDKMDIYAQIKSQLERLAIEPLSKRLPQEENLDIRENLVKILGNIGGRVAVDALVRTVTGEERERAARQELLSEYYLKPSKARSEEASILLNDAVDNAKKTMRLLQQLNVATFAMGAILIMGGVIISVASQELGGRVTGVLAGLGGLAAILTQFLKDPLERIQRAMADLVQVQTAFTSFVWELNLNGTYIQSQYVAEGILTDFDLRQTIGRIDHAMERTMHLIHVYADGQDLKQPPQLHYLVQNSGKPGSTVTIFGQSLLGTKERSDKDKFQLAINHQPTDAHIETWTDQMVMFSLDGNLLGKSNGSPRLWASLLLNGIETNALPFTVEAAAIEKPKKESPVEAPKELPKAPVDMPKVKG
;
A
#
# COMPACT_ATOMS: atom_id res chain seq x y z
N MET A 1 -31.60 32.55 -21.69
CA MET A 1 -31.77 33.27 -22.98
C MET A 1 -31.95 32.21 -24.05
N ASN A 2 -32.82 32.43 -25.05
CA ASN A 2 -33.12 31.42 -26.07
C ASN A 2 -31.89 31.16 -26.96
N THR A 3 -31.27 30.00 -26.81
CA THR A 3 -30.11 29.49 -27.59
C THR A 3 -30.45 29.15 -29.05
N THR A 4 -31.59 29.62 -29.57
CA THR A 4 -32.13 29.24 -30.88
C THR A 4 -32.21 30.41 -31.88
N GLN A 5 -31.63 31.58 -31.57
CA GLN A 5 -31.60 32.68 -32.54
C GLN A 5 -30.47 32.46 -33.57
N PRO A 6 -30.75 32.50 -34.88
CA PRO A 6 -29.73 32.37 -35.90
C PRO A 6 -28.68 33.50 -35.80
N LEU A 7 -27.41 33.18 -36.02
CA LEU A 7 -26.25 34.04 -35.82
C LEU A 7 -26.37 35.41 -36.51
N PRO A 8 -26.87 35.52 -37.76
CA PRO A 8 -27.09 36.81 -38.42
C PRO A 8 -27.99 37.76 -37.64
N ASP A 9 -28.91 37.20 -36.85
CA ASP A 9 -29.87 37.96 -36.06
C ASP A 9 -29.42 38.22 -34.62
N HIS A 10 -28.36 37.56 -34.17
CA HIS A 10 -27.84 37.70 -32.82
C HIS A 10 -27.34 39.14 -32.56
N PRO A 11 -27.76 39.82 -31.49
CA PRO A 11 -27.41 41.22 -31.25
C PRO A 11 -25.91 41.43 -31.05
N THR A 12 -25.19 40.46 -30.47
CA THR A 12 -23.72 40.51 -30.33
C THR A 12 -23.03 40.35 -31.68
N TRP A 13 -23.59 39.53 -32.59
CA TRP A 13 -23.07 39.35 -33.95
C TRP A 13 -23.33 40.58 -34.83
N LYS A 14 -24.53 41.17 -34.76
CA LYS A 14 -24.85 42.44 -35.43
C LYS A 14 -23.93 43.57 -34.95
N LYS A 15 -23.59 43.62 -33.66
CA LYS A 15 -22.60 44.56 -33.13
C LYS A 15 -21.20 44.30 -33.69
N LEU A 16 -20.80 43.04 -33.81
CA LEU A 16 -19.54 42.60 -34.43
C LEU A 16 -19.46 43.02 -35.91
N LEU A 17 -20.52 42.80 -36.69
CA LEU A 17 -20.59 43.24 -38.09
C LEU A 17 -20.60 44.76 -38.23
N LEU A 18 -21.32 45.49 -37.38
CA LEU A 18 -21.31 46.96 -37.39
C LEU A 18 -19.95 47.54 -36.99
N SER A 19 -19.21 46.88 -36.07
CA SER A 19 -17.83 47.27 -35.78
C SER A 19 -16.88 46.96 -36.94
N ALA A 20 -17.12 45.87 -37.68
CA ALA A 20 -16.37 45.52 -38.87
C ALA A 20 -16.64 46.50 -40.04
N GLU A 21 -17.88 46.89 -40.28
CA GLU A 21 -18.22 47.90 -41.30
C GLU A 21 -17.65 49.29 -40.95
N GLY A 22 -17.72 49.68 -39.67
CA GLY A 22 -17.14 50.94 -39.18
C GLY A 22 -15.61 51.01 -39.27
N SER A 23 -14.93 49.87 -39.23
CA SER A 23 -13.47 49.75 -39.36
C SER A 23 -12.97 49.70 -40.81
N ILE A 24 -13.81 49.34 -41.79
CA ILE A 24 -13.44 49.41 -43.22
C ILE A 24 -13.10 50.85 -43.65
N GLY A 25 -13.70 51.86 -43.03
CA GLY A 25 -13.47 53.28 -43.31
C GLY A 25 -12.31 53.92 -42.53
N LYS A 26 -11.86 53.30 -41.44
CA LYS A 26 -10.81 53.84 -40.56
C LYS A 26 -9.63 52.87 -40.61
N ASN A 27 -8.51 53.28 -41.22
CA ASN A 27 -7.22 52.60 -40.99
C ASN A 27 -7.14 52.30 -39.49
N TRP A 28 -6.74 51.11 -39.06
CA TRP A 28 -5.90 50.76 -37.90
C TRP A 28 -6.22 49.30 -37.49
N SER A 29 -5.16 48.60 -37.08
CA SER A 29 -4.98 47.21 -36.64
C SER A 29 -6.19 46.26 -36.56
N PHE A 30 -6.02 45.05 -37.12
CA PHE A 30 -6.76 43.87 -36.67
C PHE A 30 -6.72 43.80 -35.13
N TYR A 31 -7.90 43.68 -34.52
CA TYR A 31 -8.15 43.71 -33.07
C TYR A 31 -7.90 45.08 -32.41
N GLU A 32 -8.88 45.99 -32.54
CA GLU A 32 -9.15 46.84 -31.38
C GLU A 32 -9.75 45.97 -30.25
N ASP A 33 -9.44 46.32 -29.00
CA ASP A 33 -9.87 45.67 -27.75
C ASP A 33 -11.34 45.15 -27.68
N PRO A 34 -12.35 45.71 -28.39
CA PRO A 34 -13.70 45.14 -28.39
C PRO A 34 -13.86 43.77 -29.05
N GLU A 35 -13.10 43.40 -30.08
CA GLU A 35 -13.39 42.19 -30.88
C GLU A 35 -13.21 40.87 -30.08
N PRO A 36 -12.10 40.63 -29.35
CA PRO A 36 -11.95 39.44 -28.53
C PRO A 36 -12.96 39.38 -27.39
N ARG A 37 -13.35 40.55 -26.83
CA ARG A 37 -14.38 40.64 -25.78
C ARG A 37 -15.77 40.31 -26.32
N LEU A 38 -16.12 40.82 -27.50
CA LEU A 38 -17.39 40.51 -28.15
C LEU A 38 -17.47 39.05 -28.58
N CYS A 39 -16.37 38.47 -29.07
CA CYS A 39 -16.28 37.03 -29.31
C CYS A 39 -16.41 36.24 -28.01
N GLY A 40 -15.77 36.69 -26.92
CA GLY A 40 -15.93 36.11 -25.58
C GLY A 40 -17.37 36.10 -25.10
N HIS A 41 -18.09 37.22 -25.23
CA HIS A 41 -19.51 37.30 -24.89
C HIS A 41 -20.36 36.37 -25.78
N LEU A 42 -20.04 36.29 -27.08
CA LEU A 42 -20.75 35.40 -28.01
C LEU A 42 -20.54 33.92 -27.65
N LEU A 43 -19.34 33.56 -27.19
CA LEU A 43 -19.02 32.22 -26.70
C LEU A 43 -19.67 31.91 -25.35
N GLU A 44 -19.82 32.91 -24.47
CA GLU A 44 -20.56 32.79 -23.21
C GLU A 44 -22.07 32.61 -23.46
N ASP A 45 -22.62 33.37 -24.41
CA ASP A 45 -24.04 33.29 -24.80
C ASP A 45 -24.40 31.91 -25.41
N TYR A 46 -23.43 31.25 -26.05
CA TYR A 46 -23.56 29.94 -26.70
C TYR A 46 -22.90 28.79 -25.92
N HIS A 47 -22.54 28.99 -24.64
CA HIS A 47 -21.73 28.03 -23.88
C HIS A 47 -22.29 26.59 -23.83
N SER A 48 -23.61 26.41 -24.01
CA SER A 48 -24.27 25.11 -24.04
C SER A 48 -24.35 24.44 -25.43
N ASP A 49 -24.00 25.13 -26.52
CA ASP A 49 -24.16 24.63 -27.90
C ASP A 49 -23.14 25.27 -28.86
N MET A 50 -21.86 24.95 -28.64
CA MET A 50 -20.75 25.44 -29.46
C MET A 50 -20.76 24.86 -30.89
N ASP A 51 -21.34 23.68 -31.09
CA ASP A 51 -21.52 23.04 -32.41
C ASP A 51 -22.48 23.85 -33.28
N ALA A 52 -23.62 24.28 -32.72
CA ALA A 52 -24.54 25.14 -33.43
C ALA A 52 -23.91 26.49 -33.80
N LEU A 53 -23.05 27.05 -32.93
CA LEU A 53 -22.34 28.29 -33.23
C LEU A 53 -21.32 28.11 -34.36
N ALA A 54 -20.53 27.03 -34.34
CA ALA A 54 -19.58 26.71 -35.38
C ALA A 54 -20.29 26.49 -36.73
N ASN A 55 -21.36 25.70 -36.75
CA ASN A 55 -22.14 25.41 -37.96
C ASN A 55 -22.78 26.67 -38.57
N GLN A 56 -23.29 27.57 -37.73
CA GLN A 56 -23.86 28.83 -38.23
C GLN A 56 -22.79 29.79 -38.77
N ALA A 57 -21.60 29.82 -38.15
CA ALA A 57 -20.47 30.57 -38.69
C ALA A 57 -20.04 30.02 -40.06
N LEU A 58 -20.05 28.70 -40.23
CA LEU A 58 -19.71 28.02 -41.48
C LEU A 58 -20.72 28.26 -42.58
N GLU A 59 -22.01 28.15 -42.27
CA GLU A 59 -23.09 28.43 -43.22
C GLU A 59 -23.00 29.87 -43.73
N LEU A 60 -22.65 30.81 -42.85
CA LEU A 60 -22.42 32.20 -43.23
C LEU A 60 -21.23 32.37 -44.17
N LEU A 61 -20.08 31.75 -43.86
CA LEU A 61 -18.90 31.78 -44.72
C LEU A 61 -19.19 31.17 -46.10
N GLU A 62 -19.90 30.04 -46.15
CA GLU A 62 -20.33 29.42 -47.40
C GLU A 62 -21.24 30.33 -48.21
N LYS A 63 -22.23 30.94 -47.57
CA LYS A 63 -23.18 31.82 -48.25
C LYS A 63 -22.46 33.02 -48.85
N THR A 64 -21.57 33.64 -48.08
CA THR A 64 -20.76 34.77 -48.54
C THR A 64 -19.82 34.38 -49.69
N SER A 65 -19.27 33.16 -49.71
CA SER A 65 -18.46 32.68 -50.84
C SER A 65 -19.23 32.63 -52.16
N LYS A 66 -20.51 32.20 -52.11
CA LYS A 66 -21.37 32.02 -53.28
C LYS A 66 -21.82 33.36 -53.87
N GLU A 67 -21.89 34.40 -53.06
CA GLU A 67 -22.22 35.76 -53.48
C GLU A 67 -20.99 36.39 -54.16
N LYS A 68 -20.84 36.22 -55.48
CA LYS A 68 -19.69 36.68 -56.30
C LYS A 68 -19.40 38.20 -56.30
N LYS A 69 -20.00 38.99 -55.41
CA LYS A 69 -19.76 40.43 -55.26
C LYS A 69 -18.79 40.65 -54.11
N ALA A 70 -17.56 41.07 -54.44
CA ALA A 70 -16.58 41.52 -53.46
C ALA A 70 -16.92 42.94 -52.98
N ASP A 71 -17.94 43.07 -52.15
CA ASP A 71 -18.23 44.32 -51.43
C ASP A 71 -17.70 44.29 -49.99
N GLY A 72 -17.78 45.43 -49.30
CA GLY A 72 -17.29 45.56 -47.93
C GLY A 72 -18.02 44.67 -46.92
N ASN A 73 -19.27 44.30 -47.21
CA ASN A 73 -20.09 43.51 -46.30
C ASN A 73 -19.72 42.03 -46.39
N ALA A 74 -19.43 41.53 -47.60
CA ALA A 74 -18.88 40.19 -47.77
C ALA A 74 -17.57 40.02 -47.01
N TRP A 75 -16.69 41.03 -47.01
CA TRP A 75 -15.45 40.98 -46.24
C TRP A 75 -15.68 40.98 -44.73
N ALA A 76 -16.57 41.83 -44.23
CA ALA A 76 -16.91 41.87 -42.80
C ALA A 76 -17.39 40.49 -42.30
N VAL A 77 -18.24 39.81 -43.07
CA VAL A 77 -18.74 38.47 -42.73
C VAL A 77 -17.61 37.43 -42.75
N LEU A 78 -16.72 37.48 -43.77
CA LEU A 78 -15.57 36.57 -43.85
C LEU A 78 -14.61 36.75 -42.67
N LYS A 79 -14.29 37.99 -42.33
CA LYS A 79 -13.40 38.33 -41.23
C LYS A 79 -13.96 37.83 -39.90
N GLU A 80 -15.19 38.19 -39.57
CA GLU A 80 -15.76 37.85 -38.26
C GLU A 80 -16.09 36.35 -38.14
N GLY A 81 -16.46 35.69 -39.23
CA GLY A 81 -16.61 34.23 -39.26
C GLY A 81 -15.28 33.51 -38.97
N ALA A 82 -14.18 33.96 -39.59
CA ALA A 82 -12.85 33.42 -39.33
C ALA A 82 -12.37 33.66 -37.89
N THR A 83 -12.59 34.87 -37.38
CA THR A 83 -12.21 35.25 -36.00
C THR A 83 -12.94 34.39 -34.97
N LEU A 84 -14.23 34.14 -35.18
CA LEU A 84 -15.05 33.30 -34.30
C LEU A 84 -14.56 31.84 -34.29
N LEU A 85 -14.31 31.26 -35.46
CA LEU A 85 -13.76 29.91 -35.58
C LEU A 85 -12.39 29.79 -34.88
N HIS A 86 -11.51 30.79 -35.02
CA HIS A 86 -10.22 30.80 -34.31
C HIS A 86 -10.38 30.80 -32.77
N HIS A 87 -11.34 31.56 -32.24
CA HIS A 87 -11.58 31.62 -30.80
C HIS A 87 -12.16 30.31 -30.26
N LEU A 88 -13.02 29.64 -31.03
CA LEU A 88 -13.50 28.30 -30.71
C LEU A 88 -12.33 27.31 -30.58
N GLN A 89 -11.43 27.28 -31.57
CA GLN A 89 -10.25 26.41 -31.55
C GLN A 89 -9.34 26.66 -30.34
N LYS A 90 -9.04 27.93 -30.01
CA LYS A 90 -8.20 28.28 -28.85
C LYS A 90 -8.79 27.83 -27.50
N LYS A 91 -10.11 27.65 -27.42
CA LYS A 91 -10.80 27.13 -26.24
C LYS A 91 -10.80 25.60 -26.18
N GLY A 92 -10.06 24.93 -27.06
CA GLY A 92 -9.99 23.47 -27.15
C GLY A 92 -11.19 22.87 -27.88
N TYR A 93 -11.99 23.69 -28.55
CA TYR A 93 -13.09 23.20 -29.35
C TYR A 93 -12.58 22.69 -30.69
N SER A 94 -12.60 21.38 -30.86
CA SER A 94 -12.36 20.71 -32.14
C SER A 94 -13.58 19.85 -32.42
N PRO A 95 -14.51 20.25 -33.30
CA PRO A 95 -15.55 19.32 -33.75
C PRO A 95 -14.85 18.13 -34.40
N GLU A 96 -15.13 16.92 -33.91
CA GLU A 96 -14.33 15.71 -34.19
C GLU A 96 -14.24 15.36 -35.69
N ASP A 97 -15.14 15.88 -36.55
CA ASP A 97 -15.17 15.58 -38.00
C ASP A 97 -15.23 16.80 -38.96
N ASP A 98 -15.37 18.05 -38.48
CA ASP A 98 -15.72 19.19 -39.35
C ASP A 98 -14.72 20.35 -39.42
N TRP A 99 -13.61 20.31 -38.68
CA TRP A 99 -12.64 21.42 -38.73
C TRP A 99 -11.89 21.52 -40.06
N GLU A 100 -11.70 20.39 -40.76
CA GLU A 100 -11.15 20.39 -42.11
C GLU A 100 -12.09 21.07 -43.10
N HIS A 101 -13.38 20.74 -43.02
CA HIS A 101 -14.41 21.35 -43.84
C HIS A 101 -14.51 22.86 -43.57
N ALA A 102 -14.42 23.26 -42.30
CA ALA A 102 -14.43 24.65 -41.87
C ALA A 102 -13.32 25.48 -42.50
N ILE A 103 -12.10 24.93 -42.44
CA ILE A 103 -10.91 25.53 -43.01
C ILE A 103 -11.02 25.58 -44.55
N ASP A 104 -11.51 24.52 -45.20
CA ASP A 104 -11.70 24.48 -46.65
C ASP A 104 -12.75 25.50 -47.14
N VAL A 105 -13.87 25.65 -46.42
CA VAL A 105 -14.90 26.65 -46.70
C VAL A 105 -14.33 28.05 -46.56
N LEU A 106 -13.62 28.32 -45.46
CA LEU A 106 -12.98 29.61 -45.23
C LEU A 106 -11.97 29.94 -46.34
N TRP A 107 -11.11 28.98 -46.71
CA TRP A 107 -10.11 29.17 -47.75
C TRP A 107 -10.73 29.39 -49.13
N LYS A 108 -11.75 28.62 -49.47
CA LYS A 108 -12.48 28.78 -50.73
C LYS A 108 -13.11 30.17 -50.79
N ALA A 109 -13.74 30.62 -49.71
CA ALA A 109 -14.38 31.92 -49.64
C ALA A 109 -13.37 33.07 -49.74
N MET A 110 -12.24 32.99 -49.01
CA MET A 110 -11.14 33.96 -49.13
C MET A 110 -10.53 33.96 -50.54
N GLY A 111 -10.42 32.79 -51.18
CA GLY A 111 -9.89 32.66 -52.53
C GLY A 111 -10.78 33.24 -53.62
N GLU A 112 -12.08 33.00 -53.52
CA GLU A 112 -13.07 33.58 -54.44
C GLU A 112 -13.18 35.10 -54.24
N PHE A 113 -13.12 35.57 -53.00
CA PHE A 113 -13.06 37.00 -52.68
C PHE A 113 -11.78 37.64 -53.27
N GLY A 114 -10.59 37.07 -52.99
CA GLY A 114 -9.32 37.57 -53.51
C GLY A 114 -9.27 37.59 -55.04
N GLN A 115 -9.79 36.55 -55.70
CA GLN A 115 -9.90 36.50 -57.16
C GLN A 115 -10.83 37.59 -57.71
N GLY A 116 -11.95 37.85 -57.03
CA GLY A 116 -12.89 38.93 -57.37
C GLY A 116 -12.25 40.32 -57.23
N SER A 117 -11.58 40.58 -56.10
CA SER A 117 -10.84 41.82 -55.85
C SER A 117 -9.72 42.04 -56.87
N TRP A 118 -8.96 41.00 -57.22
CA TRP A 118 -7.91 41.08 -58.24
C TRP A 118 -8.43 41.39 -59.62
N SER A 119 -9.52 40.72 -60.02
CA SER A 119 -10.13 40.96 -61.32
C SER A 119 -10.57 42.42 -61.44
N ALA A 120 -11.07 43.00 -60.33
CA ALA A 120 -11.36 44.42 -60.24
C ALA A 120 -10.10 45.31 -60.25
N PHE A 121 -9.02 44.91 -59.58
CA PHE A 121 -7.73 45.63 -59.59
C PHE A 121 -7.08 45.67 -60.98
N VAL A 122 -7.09 44.56 -61.72
CA VAL A 122 -6.53 44.47 -63.08
C VAL A 122 -7.37 45.27 -64.07
N GLN A 123 -8.69 45.29 -63.91
CA GLN A 123 -9.61 46.05 -64.77
C GLN A 123 -9.59 47.56 -64.46
N ALA A 124 -9.23 47.95 -63.24
CA ALA A 124 -8.98 49.34 -62.87
C ALA A 124 -7.68 49.83 -63.54
N GLY A 125 -7.81 50.59 -64.63
CA GLY A 125 -6.68 51.17 -65.35
C GLY A 125 -5.71 52.00 -64.47
N ASN A 126 -4.56 52.37 -65.05
CA ASN A 126 -3.37 52.87 -64.33
C ASN A 126 -3.52 54.13 -63.45
N ASN A 127 -4.61 54.90 -63.55
CA ASN A 127 -4.69 56.19 -62.87
C ASN A 127 -5.73 56.18 -61.73
N GLU A 128 -5.26 56.56 -60.55
CA GLU A 128 -5.97 56.82 -59.27
C GLU A 128 -6.73 55.67 -58.59
N VAL A 129 -7.19 54.66 -59.33
CA VAL A 129 -7.98 53.55 -58.76
C VAL A 129 -7.09 52.46 -58.16
N ARG A 130 -5.91 52.19 -58.76
CA ARG A 130 -4.96 51.16 -58.26
C ARG A 130 -4.49 51.37 -56.82
N PRO A 131 -4.11 52.58 -56.35
CA PRO A 131 -3.73 52.77 -54.94
C PRO A 131 -4.87 52.50 -53.95
N ARG A 132 -6.12 52.69 -54.37
CA ARG A 132 -7.32 52.46 -53.55
C ARG A 132 -7.68 50.98 -53.49
N ALA A 133 -7.61 50.29 -54.63
CA ALA A 133 -7.76 48.85 -54.72
C ALA A 133 -6.61 48.11 -53.98
N TRP A 134 -5.37 48.61 -54.08
CA TRP A 134 -4.23 48.11 -53.30
C TRP A 134 -4.41 48.27 -51.79
N LYS A 135 -4.98 49.40 -51.33
CA LYS A 135 -5.30 49.58 -49.91
C LYS A 135 -6.28 48.53 -49.42
N GLN A 136 -7.24 48.10 -50.24
CA GLN A 136 -8.20 47.04 -49.90
C GLN A 136 -7.55 45.65 -49.97
N GLU A 137 -6.71 45.37 -50.97
CA GLU A 137 -5.99 44.11 -51.13
C GLU A 137 -4.91 43.86 -50.05
N LYS A 138 -4.29 44.92 -49.53
CA LYS A 138 -3.35 44.84 -48.39
C LYS A 138 -3.96 44.12 -47.19
N PHE A 139 -5.23 44.39 -46.89
CA PHE A 139 -5.92 43.76 -45.76
C PHE A 139 -6.15 42.28 -45.99
N VAL A 140 -6.44 41.87 -47.23
CA VAL A 140 -6.59 40.46 -47.60
C VAL A 140 -5.27 39.73 -47.40
N VAL A 141 -4.15 40.32 -47.82
CA VAL A 141 -2.81 39.75 -47.63
C VAL A 141 -2.40 39.66 -46.15
N ASP A 142 -2.61 40.71 -45.37
CA ASP A 142 -2.27 40.74 -43.94
C ASP A 142 -3.15 39.77 -43.13
N ALA A 143 -4.44 39.65 -43.48
CA ALA A 143 -5.34 38.66 -42.90
C ALA A 143 -4.92 37.24 -43.27
N ILE A 144 -4.61 36.95 -44.53
CA ILE A 144 -4.14 35.62 -44.96
C ILE A 144 -2.84 35.25 -44.23
N LEU A 145 -1.85 36.14 -44.19
CA LEU A 145 -0.59 35.87 -43.49
C LEU A 145 -0.82 35.65 -41.99
N THR A 146 -1.68 36.45 -41.36
CA THR A 146 -2.03 36.29 -39.95
C THR A 146 -2.74 34.97 -39.69
N THR A 147 -3.69 34.58 -40.54
CA THR A 147 -4.37 33.28 -40.47
C THR A 147 -3.38 32.12 -40.67
N LEU A 148 -2.47 32.21 -41.65
CA LEU A 148 -1.41 31.22 -41.87
C LEU A 148 -0.48 31.07 -40.66
N TYR A 149 -0.12 32.17 -39.99
CA TYR A 149 0.71 32.17 -38.78
C TYR A 149 -0.01 31.66 -37.52
N GLN A 150 -1.35 31.67 -37.51
CA GLN A 150 -2.18 31.28 -36.37
C GLN A 150 -2.72 29.86 -36.49
N LEU A 151 -2.60 29.23 -37.66
CA LEU A 151 -2.89 27.82 -37.86
C LEU A 151 -1.72 26.97 -37.30
N PRO A 152 -1.99 25.78 -36.73
CA PRO A 152 -0.95 24.89 -36.22
C PRO A 152 0.09 24.57 -37.30
N GLY A 153 1.38 24.66 -36.97
CA GLY A 153 2.49 24.55 -37.93
C GLY A 153 2.67 23.18 -38.57
N ASP A 154 1.99 22.16 -38.05
CA ASP A 154 2.24 20.75 -38.37
C ASP A 154 1.51 20.29 -39.64
N ASP A 155 0.83 21.21 -40.34
CA ASP A 155 -0.04 20.87 -41.47
C ASP A 155 0.49 21.37 -42.80
N GLU A 156 1.69 20.91 -43.11
CA GLU A 156 2.35 21.08 -44.40
C GLU A 156 1.41 20.71 -45.56
N SER A 157 0.59 19.66 -45.38
CA SER A 157 -0.42 19.21 -46.33
C SER A 157 -1.51 20.25 -46.63
N ARG A 158 -1.91 21.05 -45.63
CA ARG A 158 -2.97 22.07 -45.76
C ARG A 158 -2.42 23.37 -46.35
N ILE A 159 -1.20 23.76 -46.02
CA ILE A 159 -0.50 24.87 -46.70
C ILE A 159 -0.29 24.53 -48.18
N GLN A 160 0.14 23.29 -48.48
CA GLN A 160 0.26 22.81 -49.86
C GLN A 160 -1.10 22.83 -50.59
N ARG A 161 -2.20 22.40 -49.94
CA ARG A 161 -3.56 22.45 -50.50
C ARG A 161 -4.06 23.88 -50.74
N PHE A 162 -3.81 24.81 -49.82
CA PHE A 162 -4.11 26.23 -49.98
C PHE A 162 -3.43 26.78 -51.25
N PHE A 163 -2.14 26.49 -51.43
CA PHE A 163 -1.40 26.91 -52.61
C PHE A 163 -1.72 26.10 -53.87
N ASN A 164 -2.28 24.89 -53.77
CA ASN A 164 -2.76 24.13 -54.94
C ASN A 164 -4.18 24.54 -55.38
N SER A 165 -4.90 25.34 -54.60
CA SER A 165 -6.23 25.86 -54.93
C SER A 165 -6.19 27.02 -55.95
N LYS A 166 -7.36 27.54 -56.35
CA LYS A 166 -7.47 28.72 -57.23
C LYS A 166 -6.74 29.96 -56.69
N MET A 167 -6.47 30.03 -55.38
CA MET A 167 -5.63 31.06 -54.76
C MET A 167 -4.19 31.06 -55.29
N SER A 168 -3.63 29.95 -55.80
CA SER A 168 -2.30 29.98 -56.43
C SER A 168 -2.25 30.94 -57.60
N ARG A 169 -3.34 31.17 -58.34
CA ARG A 169 -3.30 32.10 -59.48
C ARG A 169 -3.29 33.55 -59.01
N TYR A 170 -4.08 33.89 -57.99
CA TYR A 170 -4.04 35.19 -57.33
C TYR A 170 -2.65 35.46 -56.74
N TRP A 171 -2.13 34.52 -55.96
CA TRP A 171 -0.82 34.63 -55.31
C TRP A 171 0.36 34.56 -56.28
N LYS A 172 0.35 33.69 -57.31
CA LYS A 172 1.37 33.71 -58.37
C LYS A 172 1.33 35.03 -59.12
N SER A 173 0.16 35.62 -59.36
CA SER A 173 0.06 36.95 -59.98
C SER A 173 0.60 38.05 -59.06
N TYR A 174 0.26 38.02 -57.77
CA TYR A 174 0.79 38.92 -56.76
C TYR A 174 2.33 38.82 -56.62
N VAL A 175 2.89 37.61 -56.67
CA VAL A 175 4.33 37.32 -56.59
C VAL A 175 5.05 37.65 -57.91
N VAL A 176 4.42 37.48 -59.08
CA VAL A 176 4.98 37.88 -60.38
C VAL A 176 5.03 39.41 -60.50
N PHE A 177 4.01 40.12 -59.98
CA PHE A 177 4.01 41.59 -59.93
C PHE A 177 4.76 42.16 -58.70
N TRP A 178 5.23 41.32 -57.78
CA TRP A 178 6.09 41.73 -56.65
C TRP A 178 7.38 42.39 -57.14
N GLU A 179 7.99 41.89 -58.22
CA GLU A 179 9.13 42.51 -58.89
C GLU A 179 8.79 43.87 -59.53
N GLU A 180 7.53 44.12 -59.87
CA GLU A 180 7.09 45.41 -60.42
C GLU A 180 6.75 46.42 -59.31
N ILE A 181 6.17 45.95 -58.20
CA ILE A 181 5.80 46.75 -57.03
C ILE A 181 7.04 47.16 -56.23
N TRP A 182 8.03 46.27 -56.11
CA TRP A 182 9.30 46.53 -55.43
C TRP A 182 10.45 46.89 -56.37
N GLY A 183 10.21 46.87 -57.69
CA GLY A 183 11.23 47.11 -58.71
C GLY A 183 12.16 45.91 -58.90
N LYS A 184 12.37 45.50 -60.16
CA LYS A 184 13.41 44.53 -60.50
C LYS A 184 14.76 45.04 -59.99
N PHE A 185 15.34 44.33 -59.03
CA PHE A 185 16.68 44.59 -58.48
C PHE A 185 17.83 44.43 -59.49
N LYS A 186 17.54 44.17 -60.78
CA LYS A 186 18.55 43.80 -61.76
C LYS A 186 19.34 44.95 -62.40
N ASP A 187 18.86 46.21 -62.38
CA ASP A 187 19.47 47.28 -63.19
C ASP A 187 19.63 48.66 -62.48
N GLY A 188 19.75 48.70 -61.15
CA GLY A 188 20.05 49.96 -60.44
C GLY A 188 18.97 51.06 -60.54
N ARG A 189 17.75 50.72 -60.96
CA ARG A 189 16.60 51.65 -60.88
C ARG A 189 16.05 51.65 -59.46
N LYS A 190 15.75 52.84 -58.95
CA LYS A 190 15.10 53.04 -57.64
C LYS A 190 13.76 52.27 -57.60
N PRO A 191 13.42 51.61 -56.49
CA PRO A 191 12.14 50.92 -56.35
C PRO A 191 10.98 51.88 -56.62
N TYR A 192 9.87 51.36 -57.14
CA TYR A 192 8.66 52.16 -57.44
C TYR A 192 8.11 52.89 -56.20
N PHE A 193 8.49 52.43 -55.00
CA PHE A 193 8.25 53.05 -53.70
C PHE A 193 9.51 52.94 -52.83
N GLN A 194 9.98 54.04 -52.22
CA GLN A 194 11.11 53.97 -51.28
C GLN A 194 10.62 53.53 -49.90
N ALA A 195 11.40 52.74 -49.15
CA ALA A 195 11.00 52.17 -47.86
C ALA A 195 10.60 53.21 -46.79
N TRP A 196 10.95 54.49 -46.95
CA TRP A 196 10.54 55.58 -46.06
C TRP A 196 9.16 56.16 -46.40
N ASP A 197 8.61 55.91 -47.60
CA ASP A 197 7.24 56.30 -47.97
C ASP A 197 6.16 55.38 -47.36
N TYR A 198 6.59 54.29 -46.71
CA TYR A 198 5.74 53.30 -46.08
C TYR A 198 5.37 53.72 -44.64
N ARG A 199 4.07 53.72 -44.31
CA ARG A 199 3.59 53.87 -42.92
C ARG A 199 4.13 52.70 -42.08
N ALA A 200 4.39 52.90 -40.79
CA ALA A 200 4.99 51.92 -39.87
C ALA A 200 4.43 50.48 -40.01
N ASN A 201 3.10 50.34 -40.17
CA ASN A 201 2.44 49.04 -40.34
C ASN A 201 2.83 48.27 -41.60
N GLN A 202 3.29 48.94 -42.66
CA GLN A 202 3.71 48.27 -43.90
C GLN A 202 5.14 47.71 -43.80
N LYS A 203 6.03 48.39 -43.06
CA LYS A 203 7.36 47.84 -42.73
C LYS A 203 7.21 46.55 -41.93
N LEU A 204 6.33 46.53 -40.93
CA LEU A 204 6.02 45.35 -40.12
C LEU A 204 5.58 44.15 -40.97
N THR A 205 4.63 44.32 -41.90
CA THR A 205 4.17 43.23 -42.77
C THR A 205 5.30 42.70 -43.66
N THR A 206 6.19 43.58 -44.16
CA THR A 206 7.37 43.16 -44.95
C THR A 206 8.31 42.29 -44.12
N TYR A 207 8.65 42.69 -42.90
CA TYR A 207 9.54 41.90 -42.04
C TYR A 207 8.92 40.56 -41.61
N ARG A 208 7.60 40.51 -41.38
CA ARG A 208 6.89 39.24 -41.15
C ARG A 208 6.96 38.31 -42.35
N LEU A 209 6.80 38.84 -43.56
CA LEU A 209 6.95 38.04 -44.77
C LEU A 209 8.37 37.49 -44.93
N LEU A 210 9.40 38.28 -44.60
CA LEU A 210 10.79 37.82 -44.58
C LEU A 210 10.98 36.70 -43.55
N CYS A 211 10.42 36.85 -42.34
CA CYS A 211 10.43 35.80 -41.32
C CYS A 211 9.76 34.52 -41.84
N TYR A 212 8.60 34.64 -42.50
CA TYR A 212 7.88 33.50 -43.05
C TYR A 212 8.70 32.73 -44.07
N ARG A 213 9.38 33.45 -44.97
CA ARG A 213 10.25 32.84 -46.00
C ARG A 213 11.43 32.10 -45.39
N LEU A 214 12.05 32.67 -44.36
CA LEU A 214 13.17 32.05 -43.67
C LEU A 214 12.73 30.85 -42.83
N GLN A 215 11.55 30.90 -42.21
CA GLN A 215 11.02 29.81 -41.38
C GLN A 215 10.51 28.61 -42.18
N ASN A 216 10.07 28.84 -43.42
CA ASN A 216 9.42 27.83 -44.26
C ASN A 216 10.22 27.61 -45.56
N PHE A 217 11.55 27.77 -45.51
CA PHE A 217 12.44 27.79 -46.68
C PHE A 217 12.36 26.50 -47.53
N GLU A 218 11.96 25.38 -46.91
CA GLU A 218 11.77 24.07 -47.56
C GLU A 218 10.49 23.97 -48.40
N THR A 219 9.48 24.80 -48.10
CA THR A 219 8.19 24.75 -48.81
C THR A 219 8.37 25.21 -50.27
N GLU A 220 7.60 24.63 -51.21
CA GLU A 220 7.63 25.00 -52.63
C GLU A 220 7.40 26.52 -52.87
N PHE A 221 6.72 27.18 -51.92
CA PHE A 221 6.52 28.63 -51.87
C PHE A 221 7.79 29.43 -51.58
N ALA A 222 8.60 28.97 -50.63
CA ALA A 222 9.87 29.59 -50.30
C ALA A 222 11.03 29.10 -51.19
N ALA A 223 10.93 27.87 -51.71
CA ALA A 223 11.89 27.19 -52.58
C ALA A 223 11.92 27.69 -54.04
N HIS A 224 11.25 28.80 -54.37
CA HIS A 224 11.52 29.48 -55.62
C HIS A 224 13.01 29.90 -55.60
N PRO A 225 13.84 29.52 -56.59
CA PRO A 225 15.25 29.14 -56.37
C PRO A 225 16.25 30.17 -55.82
N ASN A 226 15.85 31.37 -55.40
CA ASN A 226 16.74 32.37 -54.77
C ASN A 226 16.14 33.08 -53.54
N LYS A 227 14.91 32.76 -53.10
CA LYS A 227 14.14 33.67 -52.22
C LYS A 227 14.47 33.65 -50.71
N PRO A 228 14.88 32.55 -50.06
CA PRO A 228 15.28 32.56 -48.65
C PRO A 228 16.65 33.21 -48.48
N ARG A 229 17.58 32.91 -49.39
CA ARG A 229 18.90 33.57 -49.42
C ARG A 229 18.79 35.06 -49.72
N GLU A 230 17.92 35.47 -50.65
CA GLU A 230 17.60 36.89 -50.86
C GLU A 230 17.00 37.55 -49.62
N ALA A 231 16.14 36.85 -48.86
CA ALA A 231 15.56 37.38 -47.62
C ALA A 231 16.64 37.55 -46.53
N PHE A 232 17.56 36.59 -46.41
CA PHE A 232 18.73 36.66 -45.56
C PHE A 232 19.66 37.82 -45.97
N ASP A 233 20.03 37.89 -47.25
CA ASP A 233 20.90 38.95 -47.80
C ASP A 233 20.26 40.33 -47.64
N TYR A 234 18.93 40.43 -47.78
CA TYR A 234 18.20 41.67 -47.53
C TYR A 234 18.33 42.11 -46.07
N LEU A 235 18.09 41.21 -45.11
CA LEU A 235 18.23 41.53 -43.68
C LEU A 235 19.66 41.94 -43.34
N ASN A 236 20.65 41.25 -43.92
CA ASN A 236 22.07 41.56 -43.74
C ASN A 236 22.46 42.92 -44.33
N GLY A 237 22.00 43.23 -45.55
CA GLY A 237 22.25 44.51 -46.22
C GLY A 237 21.49 45.70 -45.64
N LYS A 238 20.42 45.45 -44.87
CA LYS A 238 19.49 46.48 -44.34
C LYS A 238 19.38 46.46 -42.81
N ARG A 239 20.44 46.05 -42.11
CA ARG A 239 20.48 45.99 -40.64
C ARG A 239 19.98 47.27 -39.93
N ASP A 240 20.35 48.45 -40.44
CA ASP A 240 19.99 49.74 -39.85
C ASP A 240 18.52 50.15 -40.10
N GLU A 241 17.82 49.41 -40.97
CA GLU A 241 16.41 49.61 -41.30
C GLU A 241 15.48 48.60 -40.61
N ILE A 242 16.03 47.64 -39.85
CA ILE A 242 15.26 46.66 -39.09
C ILE A 242 14.47 47.38 -37.99
N PRO A 243 13.18 47.07 -37.79
CA PRO A 243 12.35 47.80 -36.83
C PRO A 243 12.84 47.55 -35.41
N VAL A 244 12.83 48.60 -34.57
CA VAL A 244 13.33 48.54 -33.18
C VAL A 244 12.39 47.73 -32.27
N GLU A 245 11.16 47.47 -32.70
CA GLU A 245 10.17 46.72 -31.95
C GLU A 245 10.67 45.30 -31.61
N LYS A 246 10.91 45.05 -30.31
CA LYS A 246 11.44 43.80 -29.77
C LYS A 246 10.71 42.54 -30.26
N LYS A 247 9.38 42.62 -30.47
CA LYS A 247 8.57 41.51 -30.98
C LYS A 247 9.00 41.08 -32.39
N ILE A 248 9.20 42.03 -33.30
CA ILE A 248 9.57 41.75 -34.70
C ILE A 248 11.00 41.22 -34.75
N ARG A 249 11.92 41.83 -33.99
CA ARG A 249 13.31 41.39 -33.92
C ARG A 249 13.43 39.96 -33.36
N ARG A 250 12.54 39.59 -32.43
CA ARG A 250 12.43 38.20 -31.94
C ARG A 250 11.93 37.24 -33.02
N GLU A 251 10.92 37.64 -33.80
CA GLU A 251 10.43 36.86 -34.95
C GLU A 251 11.55 36.67 -35.99
N ILE A 252 12.31 37.72 -36.30
CA ILE A 252 13.47 37.68 -37.21
C ILE A 252 14.57 36.77 -36.64
N TYR A 253 14.86 36.86 -35.34
CA TYR A 253 15.85 36.00 -34.67
C TYR A 253 15.54 34.53 -34.88
N PHE A 254 14.31 34.09 -34.55
CA PHE A 254 13.93 32.68 -34.72
C PHE A 254 13.91 32.25 -36.18
N ALA A 255 13.50 33.14 -37.09
CA ALA A 255 13.48 32.85 -38.51
C ALA A 255 14.88 32.67 -39.09
N LEU A 256 15.82 33.57 -38.76
CA LEU A 256 17.22 33.45 -39.15
C LEU A 256 17.89 32.22 -38.52
N PHE A 257 17.61 31.97 -37.24
CA PHE A 257 18.15 30.82 -36.53
C PHE A 257 17.71 29.51 -37.18
N LYS A 258 16.41 29.35 -37.43
CA LYS A 258 15.87 28.18 -38.13
C LYS A 258 16.50 28.01 -39.52
N PHE A 259 16.50 29.08 -40.31
CA PHE A 259 17.07 29.06 -41.67
C PHE A 259 18.55 28.65 -41.66
N LEU A 260 19.38 29.26 -40.82
CA LEU A 260 20.81 28.96 -40.80
C LEU A 260 21.08 27.51 -40.36
N ARG A 261 20.35 27.00 -39.35
CA ARG A 261 20.53 25.62 -38.87
C ARG A 261 20.04 24.55 -39.83
N GLU A 262 18.97 24.82 -40.57
CA GLU A 262 18.29 23.80 -41.38
C GLU A 262 18.58 23.94 -42.89
N SER A 263 19.15 25.05 -43.36
CA SER A 263 19.44 25.30 -44.79
C SER A 263 20.49 24.37 -45.42
N GLY A 264 21.16 23.54 -44.61
CA GLY A 264 22.20 22.62 -45.07
C GLY A 264 23.58 23.27 -45.26
N GLU A 265 23.75 24.55 -44.90
CA GLU A 265 25.08 25.14 -44.72
C GLU A 265 25.67 24.55 -43.41
N GLU A 266 26.79 23.82 -43.49
CA GLU A 266 27.47 23.22 -42.34
C GLU A 266 28.18 24.30 -41.48
N ASN A 267 27.42 25.26 -40.97
CA ASN A 267 27.92 26.28 -40.06
C ASN A 267 27.88 25.77 -38.62
N SER A 268 28.88 26.17 -37.83
CA SER A 268 28.82 25.99 -36.39
C SER A 268 27.75 26.89 -35.77
N LEU A 269 27.21 26.50 -34.61
CA LEU A 269 26.22 27.30 -33.89
C LEU A 269 26.77 28.70 -33.52
N GLU A 270 28.08 28.81 -33.30
CA GLU A 270 28.77 30.08 -33.05
C GLU A 270 28.76 30.99 -34.28
N GLU A 271 29.01 30.44 -35.47
CA GLU A 271 28.98 31.19 -36.73
C GLU A 271 27.56 31.67 -37.06
N ASP A 272 26.56 30.82 -36.81
CA ASP A 272 25.15 31.19 -36.96
C ASP A 272 24.78 32.35 -36.03
N LEU A 273 25.14 32.28 -34.75
CA LEU A 273 24.87 33.34 -33.79
C LEU A 273 25.68 34.61 -34.05
N ALA A 274 26.92 34.50 -34.51
CA ALA A 274 27.72 35.65 -34.94
C ALA A 274 27.06 36.37 -36.13
N THR A 275 26.52 35.59 -37.06
CA THR A 275 25.78 36.09 -38.22
C THR A 275 24.51 36.81 -37.78
N ILE A 276 23.71 36.20 -36.91
CA ILE A 276 22.50 36.82 -36.37
C ILE A 276 22.83 38.06 -35.53
N LYS A 277 23.92 38.03 -34.75
CA LYS A 277 24.43 39.18 -33.97
C LYS A 277 24.83 40.34 -34.88
N ASN A 278 25.40 40.07 -36.05
CA ASN A 278 25.72 41.12 -37.03
C ASN A 278 24.46 41.76 -37.64
N ILE A 279 23.36 41.00 -37.77
CA ILE A 279 22.10 41.47 -38.33
C ILE A 279 21.25 42.20 -37.28
N LEU A 280 21.08 41.60 -36.11
CA LEU A 280 20.16 42.06 -35.06
C LEU A 280 20.84 42.79 -33.91
N GLY A 281 22.16 42.81 -33.81
CA GLY A 281 22.88 43.37 -32.67
C GLY A 281 22.99 42.42 -31.47
N GLY A 282 24.05 42.60 -30.67
CA GLY A 282 24.38 41.71 -29.55
C GLY A 282 23.35 41.69 -28.43
N ASP A 283 22.81 42.86 -28.07
CA ASP A 283 21.87 42.99 -26.95
C ASP A 283 20.57 42.22 -27.17
N ASP A 284 20.03 42.26 -28.40
CA ASP A 284 18.80 41.57 -28.75
C ASP A 284 19.01 40.05 -28.83
N VAL A 285 20.11 39.59 -29.42
CA VAL A 285 20.45 38.16 -29.47
C VAL A 285 20.64 37.59 -28.06
N PHE A 286 21.34 38.31 -27.18
CA PHE A 286 21.49 37.92 -25.78
C PHE A 286 20.13 37.81 -25.08
N GLU A 287 19.26 38.82 -25.25
CA GLU A 287 17.91 38.83 -24.67
C GLU A 287 17.03 37.69 -25.17
N PHE A 288 17.15 37.30 -26.44
CA PHE A 288 16.33 36.23 -27.02
C PHE A 288 16.85 34.84 -26.65
N LEU A 289 18.16 34.66 -26.53
CA LEU A 289 18.76 33.41 -26.06
C LEU A 289 18.25 33.03 -24.66
N ILE A 290 18.07 33.99 -23.76
CA ILE A 290 17.68 33.72 -22.36
C ILE A 290 16.16 33.58 -22.13
N GLN A 291 15.31 33.85 -23.13
CA GLN A 291 13.84 33.94 -22.97
C GLN A 291 13.08 32.65 -23.33
N ASP A 292 13.77 31.51 -23.35
CA ASP A 292 13.34 30.21 -23.87
C ASP A 292 13.06 30.21 -25.38
N GLY A 293 13.72 29.27 -26.05
CA GLY A 293 13.76 29.12 -27.50
C GLY A 293 14.39 27.79 -27.87
N SER A 294 14.39 27.49 -29.17
CA SER A 294 14.78 26.28 -29.91
C SER A 294 16.07 25.53 -29.53
N LEU A 295 16.84 26.02 -28.56
CA LEU A 295 18.06 25.40 -28.06
C LEU A 295 17.83 24.73 -26.69
N SER A 296 18.47 23.58 -26.48
CA SER A 296 18.53 22.94 -25.16
C SER A 296 19.24 23.85 -24.15
N ARG A 297 18.96 23.66 -22.86
CA ARG A 297 19.59 24.45 -21.77
C ARG A 297 21.12 24.40 -21.82
N ALA A 298 21.67 23.24 -22.17
CA ALA A 298 23.12 23.05 -22.24
C ALA A 298 23.74 23.84 -23.40
N GLU A 299 23.10 23.83 -24.58
CA GLU A 299 23.52 24.62 -25.74
C GLU A 299 23.40 26.11 -25.47
N ARG A 300 22.31 26.57 -24.83
CA ARG A 300 22.17 27.97 -24.43
C ARG A 300 23.27 28.41 -23.49
N GLY A 301 23.57 27.60 -22.46
CA GLY A 301 24.66 27.86 -21.53
C GLY A 301 26.01 27.93 -22.25
N GLY A 302 26.26 26.99 -23.17
CA GLY A 302 27.44 27.01 -24.02
C GLY A 302 27.56 28.29 -24.84
N MET A 303 26.49 28.70 -25.53
CA MET A 303 26.50 29.89 -26.38
C MET A 303 26.65 31.20 -25.59
N LEU A 304 26.06 31.28 -24.40
CA LEU A 304 26.27 32.44 -23.52
C LEU A 304 27.74 32.55 -23.08
N LEU A 305 28.40 31.42 -22.82
CA LEU A 305 29.81 31.37 -22.42
C LEU A 305 30.78 31.61 -23.58
N LEU A 306 30.44 31.14 -24.78
CA LEU A 306 31.30 31.18 -25.96
C LEU A 306 31.18 32.50 -26.72
N SER A 307 29.95 32.95 -27.01
CA SER A 307 29.69 34.10 -27.89
C SER A 307 29.39 35.41 -27.15
N PHE A 308 29.12 35.35 -25.84
CA PHE A 308 28.67 36.49 -25.04
C PHE A 308 29.39 36.62 -23.69
N LYS A 309 30.62 36.12 -23.54
CA LYS A 309 31.33 36.09 -22.24
C LYS A 309 31.38 37.45 -21.53
N GLU A 310 31.76 38.52 -22.23
CA GLU A 310 31.88 39.87 -21.66
C GLU A 310 30.52 40.48 -21.30
N ASP A 311 29.52 40.30 -22.15
CA ASP A 311 28.15 40.75 -21.94
C ASP A 311 27.49 39.99 -20.77
N LEU A 312 27.73 38.68 -20.70
CA LEU A 312 27.29 37.80 -19.63
C LEU A 312 27.88 38.26 -18.29
N ASP A 313 29.19 38.49 -18.21
CA ASP A 313 29.86 38.94 -16.98
C ASP A 313 29.29 40.29 -16.48
N THR A 314 29.13 41.24 -17.39
CA THR A 314 28.60 42.57 -17.09
C THR A 314 27.15 42.48 -16.60
N ARG A 315 26.29 41.75 -17.31
CA ARG A 315 24.86 41.62 -16.97
C ARG A 315 24.63 40.77 -15.72
N TRP A 316 25.45 39.75 -15.52
CA TRP A 316 25.44 38.89 -14.33
C TRP A 316 25.70 39.70 -13.06
N LYS A 317 26.69 40.60 -13.07
CA LYS A 317 27.03 41.47 -11.94
C LYS A 317 25.93 42.48 -11.61
N VAL A 318 25.21 42.97 -12.61
CA VAL A 318 24.29 44.11 -12.45
C VAL A 318 22.88 43.69 -12.05
N ASN A 319 22.41 42.49 -12.40
CA ASN A 319 21.00 42.16 -12.25
C ASN A 319 20.71 40.69 -11.87
N ILE A 320 20.17 40.53 -10.66
CA ILE A 320 19.80 39.24 -10.04
C ILE A 320 18.78 38.43 -10.86
N LYS A 321 17.91 39.10 -11.64
CA LYS A 321 16.94 38.40 -12.50
C LYS A 321 17.64 37.65 -13.64
N TYR A 322 18.77 38.15 -14.14
CA TYR A 322 19.57 37.42 -15.13
C TYR A 322 20.30 36.25 -14.48
N GLN A 323 20.83 36.43 -13.26
CA GLN A 323 21.44 35.31 -12.52
C GLN A 323 20.44 34.15 -12.38
N GLN A 324 19.20 34.44 -11.96
CA GLN A 324 18.17 33.42 -11.80
C GLN A 324 17.76 32.75 -13.12
N ARG A 325 17.74 33.47 -14.23
CA ARG A 325 17.35 32.94 -15.55
C ARG A 325 18.46 32.15 -16.24
N ILE A 326 19.71 32.62 -16.15
CA ILE A 326 20.85 32.08 -16.90
C ILE A 326 21.53 30.93 -16.14
N LEU A 327 21.49 30.95 -14.80
CA LEU A 327 22.16 29.91 -14.02
C LEU A 327 21.71 28.48 -14.34
N PRO A 328 20.42 28.14 -14.56
CA PRO A 328 20.06 26.79 -14.97
C PRO A 328 20.70 26.38 -16.31
N ASP A 329 20.86 27.31 -17.25
CA ASP A 329 21.54 27.06 -18.53
C ASP A 329 23.06 26.84 -18.32
N LEU A 330 23.71 27.63 -17.46
CA LEU A 330 25.13 27.43 -17.08
C LEU A 330 25.36 26.11 -16.32
N MET A 331 24.41 25.70 -15.47
CA MET A 331 24.47 24.42 -14.76
C MET A 331 24.28 23.24 -15.73
N ALA A 332 23.45 23.39 -16.75
CA ALA A 332 23.34 22.42 -17.84
C ALA A 332 24.63 22.36 -18.67
N ALA A 333 25.29 23.49 -18.92
CA ALA A 333 26.57 23.56 -19.62
C ALA A 333 27.70 22.81 -18.89
N LEU A 334 27.67 22.67 -17.56
CA LEU A 334 28.60 21.82 -16.81
C LEU A 334 28.51 20.32 -17.16
N LYS A 335 27.40 19.91 -17.80
CA LYS A 335 27.16 18.54 -18.28
C LYS A 335 27.28 18.43 -19.80
N HIS A 336 27.64 19.51 -20.50
CA HIS A 336 27.77 19.51 -21.96
C HIS A 336 28.84 18.51 -22.42
N ASP A 337 28.67 17.92 -23.60
CA ASP A 337 29.60 16.91 -24.12
C ASP A 337 30.96 17.53 -24.50
N GLU A 338 30.93 18.74 -25.04
CA GLU A 338 32.14 19.51 -25.38
C GLU A 338 32.91 19.99 -24.14
N LEU A 339 34.21 19.67 -24.09
CA LEU A 339 35.07 19.99 -22.97
C LEU A 339 35.24 21.50 -22.75
N ASP A 340 35.38 22.29 -23.82
CA ASP A 340 35.62 23.74 -23.75
C ASP A 340 34.42 24.48 -23.11
N VAL A 341 33.20 24.08 -23.44
CA VAL A 341 31.97 24.58 -22.80
C VAL A 341 31.97 24.30 -21.30
N ARG A 342 32.32 23.06 -20.90
CA ARG A 342 32.39 22.68 -19.49
C ARG A 342 33.44 23.48 -18.73
N GLU A 343 34.64 23.64 -19.30
CA GLU A 343 35.74 24.37 -18.66
C GLU A 343 35.40 25.86 -18.51
N LYS A 344 34.82 26.48 -19.54
CA LYS A 344 34.37 27.88 -19.48
C LYS A 344 33.23 28.08 -18.47
N ALA A 345 32.32 27.11 -18.36
CA ALA A 345 31.26 27.14 -17.34
C ALA A 345 31.84 27.07 -15.92
N VAL A 346 32.82 26.18 -15.69
CA VAL A 346 33.52 26.09 -14.41
C VAL A 346 34.25 27.39 -14.09
N GLN A 347 35.05 27.93 -15.01
CA GLN A 347 35.79 29.18 -14.80
C GLN A 347 34.87 30.37 -14.51
N PHE A 348 33.74 30.46 -15.22
CA PHE A 348 32.75 31.51 -14.98
C PHE A 348 32.12 31.37 -13.59
N LEU A 349 31.61 30.19 -13.24
CA LEU A 349 30.94 29.96 -11.95
C LEU A 349 31.90 30.05 -10.75
N GLN A 350 33.18 29.70 -10.94
CA GLN A 350 34.22 29.90 -9.92
C GLN A 350 34.42 31.37 -9.54
N SER A 351 34.14 32.29 -10.46
CA SER A 351 34.23 33.73 -10.23
C SER A 351 33.05 34.28 -9.41
N TYR A 352 31.98 33.49 -9.24
CA TYR A 352 30.72 33.90 -8.59
C TYR A 352 30.20 32.86 -7.58
N PRO A 353 31.00 32.48 -6.57
CA PRO A 353 30.61 31.46 -5.59
C PRO A 353 29.32 31.84 -4.86
N THR A 354 29.23 33.07 -4.34
CA THR A 354 28.12 33.54 -3.50
C THR A 354 26.76 33.46 -4.19
N GLU A 355 26.70 33.81 -5.47
CA GLU A 355 25.50 33.86 -6.31
C GLU A 355 25.02 32.44 -6.65
N LEU A 356 25.95 31.53 -6.93
CA LEU A 356 25.65 30.11 -7.11
C LEU A 356 24.99 29.53 -5.84
N PHE A 357 25.49 29.90 -4.65
CA PHE A 357 24.92 29.44 -3.37
C PHE A 357 23.52 29.99 -3.10
N LYS A 358 23.27 31.28 -3.39
CA LYS A 358 21.93 31.89 -3.26
C LYS A 358 20.90 31.20 -4.15
N TYR A 359 21.32 30.79 -5.35
CA TYR A 359 20.46 30.10 -6.29
C TYR A 359 20.20 28.65 -5.91
N LEU A 360 21.19 27.91 -5.41
CA LEU A 360 20.96 26.54 -4.90
C LEU A 360 19.89 26.52 -3.82
N ARG A 361 19.93 27.49 -2.90
CA ARG A 361 18.89 27.68 -1.88
C ARG A 361 17.53 28.06 -2.46
N TYR A 362 17.50 28.77 -3.58
CA TYR A 362 16.26 29.10 -4.30
C TYR A 362 15.70 27.86 -5.03
N VAL A 363 16.56 27.02 -5.60
CA VAL A 363 16.21 25.77 -6.29
C VAL A 363 15.67 24.71 -5.33
N GLU A 364 16.21 24.62 -4.11
CA GLU A 364 15.69 23.77 -3.03
C GLU A 364 14.29 24.21 -2.55
N ASN A 365 13.98 25.50 -2.64
CA ASN A 365 12.68 26.06 -2.22
C ASN A 365 11.60 26.02 -3.31
N LEU A 366 11.92 25.58 -4.53
CA LEU A 366 10.92 25.40 -5.59
C LEU A 366 10.23 24.05 -5.39
N GLU A 367 9.12 24.05 -4.67
CA GLU A 367 8.24 22.87 -4.49
C GLU A 367 7.60 22.46 -5.83
N GLY A 368 7.90 21.24 -6.29
CA GLY A 368 7.31 20.63 -7.49
C GLY A 368 7.76 19.18 -7.67
N GLU A 369 6.86 18.32 -8.18
CA GLU A 369 7.02 16.85 -8.26
C GLU A 369 8.20 16.35 -9.11
N GLU A 370 8.85 17.21 -9.90
CA GLU A 370 10.02 16.84 -10.73
C GLU A 370 11.34 16.70 -9.96
N LYS A 371 11.39 16.85 -8.63
CA LYS A 371 12.66 16.88 -7.88
C LYS A 371 12.70 16.00 -6.64
N LYS A 372 13.16 14.77 -6.83
CA LYS A 372 13.95 14.03 -5.83
C LYS A 372 15.35 13.64 -6.32
N GLU A 373 15.68 13.92 -7.59
CA GLU A 373 16.95 13.52 -8.20
C GLU A 373 18.03 14.62 -8.20
N ASP A 374 17.71 15.83 -7.72
CA ASP A 374 18.54 17.03 -7.94
C ASP A 374 19.50 17.43 -6.80
N ASP A 375 19.23 17.06 -5.54
CA ASP A 375 20.07 17.51 -4.41
C ASP A 375 21.48 16.86 -4.43
N HIS A 376 21.54 15.57 -4.78
CA HIS A 376 22.81 14.87 -4.93
C HIS A 376 23.58 15.33 -6.18
N GLN A 377 22.86 15.72 -7.24
CA GLN A 377 23.48 16.29 -8.44
C GLN A 377 24.01 17.70 -8.18
N ALA A 378 23.30 18.51 -7.40
CA ALA A 378 23.75 19.83 -6.99
C ALA A 378 25.10 19.77 -6.27
N PHE A 379 25.25 18.87 -5.29
CA PHE A 379 26.53 18.71 -4.60
C PHE A 379 27.66 18.21 -5.52
N LYS A 380 27.39 17.24 -6.41
CA LYS A 380 28.37 16.79 -7.42
C LYS A 380 28.81 17.92 -8.34
N LEU A 381 27.89 18.81 -8.72
CA LEU A 381 28.19 19.98 -9.55
C LEU A 381 29.02 21.01 -8.78
N ILE A 382 28.72 21.29 -7.51
CA ILE A 382 29.53 22.18 -6.66
C ILE A 382 30.94 21.61 -6.45
N ALA A 383 31.05 20.32 -6.14
CA ALA A 383 32.34 19.64 -5.98
C ALA A 383 33.16 19.67 -7.27
N ARG A 384 32.50 19.56 -8.43
CA ARG A 384 33.14 19.71 -9.75
C ARG A 384 33.62 21.14 -10.02
N VAL A 385 32.90 22.16 -9.55
CA VAL A 385 33.27 23.57 -9.74
C VAL A 385 34.36 24.03 -8.77
N PHE A 386 34.30 23.69 -7.48
CA PHE A 386 35.21 24.24 -6.46
C PHE A 386 36.24 23.25 -5.90
N GLY A 387 36.18 21.99 -6.33
CA GLY A 387 36.92 20.91 -5.71
C GLY A 387 36.27 20.41 -4.42
N GLU A 388 36.54 19.16 -4.06
CA GLU A 388 35.85 18.46 -2.96
C GLU A 388 36.08 19.14 -1.61
N ASP A 389 37.28 19.66 -1.35
CA ASP A 389 37.62 20.26 -0.06
C ASP A 389 37.02 21.65 0.13
N THR A 390 36.87 22.42 -0.94
CA THR A 390 36.21 23.73 -0.91
C THR A 390 34.70 23.54 -0.75
N ALA A 391 34.10 22.59 -1.47
CA ALA A 391 32.70 22.21 -1.29
C ALA A 391 32.42 21.77 0.16
N LYS A 392 33.33 21.01 0.79
CA LYS A 392 33.23 20.61 2.22
C LYS A 392 33.16 21.82 3.16
N LYS A 393 34.08 22.78 3.02
CA LYS A 393 34.10 24.00 3.86
C LYS A 393 32.88 24.90 3.64
N LEU A 394 32.33 24.89 2.43
CA LEU A 394 31.17 25.71 2.08
C LEU A 394 29.86 25.16 2.67
N VAL A 395 29.70 23.85 2.75
CA VAL A 395 28.55 23.21 3.42
C VAL A 395 28.53 23.50 4.92
N GLU A 396 29.72 23.62 5.56
CA GLU A 396 29.84 23.89 6.99
C GLU A 396 29.32 25.28 7.40
N ASN A 397 29.47 26.28 6.53
CA ASN A 397 29.10 27.67 6.81
C ASN A 397 27.62 27.98 6.53
N ILE A 398 26.85 27.00 6.07
CA ILE A 398 25.44 27.19 5.73
C ILE A 398 24.57 26.59 6.84
N SER A 399 23.51 27.34 7.20
CA SER A 399 22.49 26.93 8.16
C SER A 399 21.54 25.86 7.59
N PHE A 400 22.09 24.73 7.15
CA PHE A 400 21.31 23.53 6.87
C PHE A 400 20.70 23.00 8.16
N THR A 401 19.47 22.51 8.07
CA THR A 401 18.85 21.72 9.14
C THR A 401 19.69 20.45 9.39
N PRO A 402 19.63 19.85 10.59
CA PRO A 402 20.33 18.59 10.87
C PRO A 402 20.01 17.50 9.85
N LEU A 403 18.75 17.39 9.41
CA LEU A 403 18.31 16.45 8.39
C LEU A 403 19.01 16.66 7.04
N GLN A 404 19.07 17.90 6.55
CA GLN A 404 19.72 18.23 5.27
C GLN A 404 21.22 17.93 5.32
N LYS A 405 21.88 18.26 6.43
CA LYS A 405 23.30 17.88 6.66
C LYS A 405 23.46 16.36 6.65
N GLY A 406 22.51 15.63 7.22
CA GLY A 406 22.51 14.17 7.29
C GLY A 406 22.40 13.54 5.91
N LYS A 407 21.40 13.93 5.12
CA LYS A 407 21.23 13.49 3.73
C LYS A 407 22.48 13.72 2.90
N LEU A 408 23.06 14.91 3.02
CA LEU A 408 24.26 15.26 2.27
C LEU A 408 25.48 14.40 2.66
N LEU A 409 25.73 14.24 3.95
CA LEU A 409 26.84 13.45 4.46
C LEU A 409 26.69 11.95 4.12
N LEU A 410 25.47 11.41 4.23
CA LEU A 410 25.19 10.01 3.89
C LEU A 410 25.33 9.74 2.39
N SER A 411 25.04 10.73 1.55
CA SER A 411 25.30 10.66 0.11
C SER A 411 26.80 10.69 -0.24
N THR A 412 27.66 10.99 0.73
CA THR A 412 29.13 11.06 0.58
C THR A 412 29.85 10.22 1.65
N PRO A 413 29.73 8.87 1.62
CA PRO A 413 30.20 8.00 2.71
C PRO A 413 31.67 8.22 3.10
N ARG A 414 32.55 8.50 2.14
CA ARG A 414 33.99 8.77 2.41
C ARG A 414 34.19 10.02 3.27
N VAL A 415 33.40 11.06 3.05
CA VAL A 415 33.46 12.31 3.83
C VAL A 415 32.91 12.09 5.23
N LEU A 416 31.80 11.38 5.32
CA LEU A 416 31.20 11.02 6.61
C LEU A 416 32.15 10.16 7.46
N GLU A 417 32.79 9.15 6.87
CA GLU A 417 33.79 8.29 7.53
C GLU A 417 35.01 9.12 7.99
N ALA A 418 35.59 9.92 7.08
CA ALA A 418 36.75 10.77 7.41
C ALA A 418 36.44 11.77 8.53
N ARG A 419 35.21 12.29 8.56
CA ARG A 419 34.76 13.17 9.64
C ARG A 419 34.58 12.42 10.94
N TRP A 420 33.89 11.28 10.94
CA TRP A 420 33.67 10.49 12.14
C TRP A 420 34.98 10.12 12.85
N ASP A 421 36.04 9.86 12.08
CA ASP A 421 37.34 9.45 12.59
C ASP A 421 38.27 10.64 12.95
N ALA A 422 37.88 11.89 12.67
CA ALA A 422 38.71 13.07 12.91
C ALA A 422 38.85 13.39 14.41
N LYS A 423 40.06 13.28 14.97
CA LYS A 423 40.33 13.48 16.41
C LYS A 423 39.95 14.86 16.97
N ASP A 424 39.93 15.89 16.12
CA ASP A 424 39.78 17.29 16.52
C ASP A 424 38.32 17.76 16.54
N TYR A 425 37.38 16.93 16.10
CA TYR A 425 35.96 17.24 16.18
C TYR A 425 35.29 16.40 17.28
N PRO A 426 34.39 16.99 18.09
CA PRO A 426 33.48 16.23 18.92
C PRO A 426 32.44 15.55 18.00
N ASN A 427 32.87 14.54 17.23
CA ASN A 427 32.13 13.97 16.10
C ASN A 427 30.79 13.41 16.50
N HIS A 428 30.68 12.74 17.66
CA HIS A 428 29.37 12.28 18.11
C HIS A 428 28.47 13.40 18.62
N ASP A 429 29.01 14.55 19.03
CA ASP A 429 28.19 15.63 19.58
C ASP A 429 27.58 16.48 18.45
N THR A 430 28.16 16.41 17.26
CA THR A 430 27.76 17.23 16.10
C THR A 430 27.24 16.39 14.93
N LEU A 431 27.81 15.22 14.65
CA LEU A 431 27.39 14.35 13.55
C LEU A 431 26.30 13.37 13.97
N LEU A 432 26.27 12.90 15.23
CA LEU A 432 25.24 11.94 15.64
C LEU A 432 23.84 12.53 15.53
N PRO A 433 23.53 13.75 16.03
CA PRO A 433 22.20 14.34 15.86
C PRO A 433 21.84 14.55 14.38
N VAL A 434 22.83 14.85 13.55
CA VAL A 434 22.68 15.04 12.09
C VAL A 434 22.34 13.72 11.39
N ILE A 435 22.97 12.61 11.78
CA ILE A 435 22.71 11.28 11.21
C ILE A 435 21.39 10.72 11.75
N LEU A 436 21.08 10.93 13.03
CA LEU A 436 19.80 10.53 13.65
C LEU A 436 18.62 11.23 12.98
N ALA A 437 18.73 12.53 12.72
CA ALA A 437 17.71 13.26 11.98
C ALA A 437 17.45 12.60 10.60
N ALA A 438 18.48 12.08 9.95
CA ALA A 438 18.36 11.36 8.69
C ALA A 438 17.81 9.93 8.83
N VAL A 439 17.89 9.31 10.01
CA VAL A 439 17.18 8.03 10.29
C VAL A 439 15.68 8.26 10.47
N GLU A 440 15.31 9.39 11.08
CA GLU A 440 13.91 9.78 11.26
C GLU A 440 13.26 10.35 9.98
N ASP A 441 14.01 10.41 8.88
CA ASP A 441 13.51 10.86 7.59
C ASP A 441 12.53 9.86 6.96
N GLY A 442 11.53 10.37 6.23
CA GLY A 442 10.58 9.53 5.50
C GLY A 442 11.14 8.84 4.25
N ASP A 443 12.40 9.10 3.87
CA ASP A 443 13.06 8.45 2.73
C ASP A 443 13.76 7.14 3.17
N PRO A 444 13.29 5.96 2.70
CA PRO A 444 13.84 4.68 3.10
C PRO A 444 15.32 4.49 2.71
N THR A 445 15.79 5.15 1.64
CA THR A 445 17.18 5.01 1.18
C THR A 445 18.17 5.75 2.08
N VAL A 446 17.75 6.93 2.56
CA VAL A 446 18.50 7.74 3.54
C VAL A 446 18.50 7.01 4.88
N GLN A 447 17.34 6.53 5.32
CA GLN A 447 17.18 5.78 6.57
C GLN A 447 18.05 4.52 6.60
N GLU A 448 18.08 3.74 5.51
CA GLU A 448 18.92 2.55 5.39
C GLU A 448 20.40 2.90 5.42
N SER A 449 20.81 3.95 4.68
CA SER A 449 22.20 4.41 4.65
C SER A 449 22.69 4.90 6.02
N ALA A 450 21.85 5.66 6.72
CA ALA A 450 22.09 6.14 8.08
C ALA A 450 22.23 4.99 9.07
N SER A 451 21.27 4.06 9.03
CA SER A 451 21.25 2.87 9.89
C SER A 451 22.48 1.99 9.67
N ASN A 452 22.87 1.75 8.41
CA ASN A 452 24.04 0.97 8.07
C ASN A 452 25.33 1.65 8.53
N PHE A 453 25.43 2.98 8.41
CA PHE A 453 26.57 3.72 8.92
C PHE A 453 26.69 3.61 10.45
N LEU A 454 25.60 3.86 11.18
CA LEU A 454 25.59 3.77 12.65
C LEU A 454 25.92 2.35 13.14
N LYS A 455 25.39 1.31 12.47
CA LYS A 455 25.75 -0.09 12.77
C LYS A 455 27.25 -0.35 12.62
N ARG A 456 27.89 0.15 11.55
CA ARG A 456 29.35 0.04 11.35
C ARG A 456 30.14 0.74 12.45
N LYS A 457 29.65 1.88 12.94
CA LYS A 457 30.29 2.67 14.00
C LYS A 457 29.83 2.30 15.42
N SER A 458 29.05 1.23 15.58
CA SER A 458 28.52 0.80 16.88
C SER A 458 29.60 0.58 17.96
N ALA A 459 30.79 0.10 17.59
CA ALA A 459 31.91 -0.07 18.51
C ALA A 459 32.47 1.26 19.04
N ASP A 460 32.49 2.31 18.21
CA ASP A 460 32.93 3.65 18.63
C ASP A 460 31.85 4.34 19.48
N ILE A 461 30.57 4.17 19.10
CA ILE A 461 29.43 4.60 19.92
C ILE A 461 29.52 3.97 21.31
N GLN A 462 29.80 2.66 21.38
CA GLN A 462 29.96 1.94 22.64
C GLN A 462 31.13 2.48 23.47
N ARG A 463 32.32 2.64 22.86
CA ARG A 463 33.50 3.15 23.57
C ARG A 463 33.25 4.53 24.18
N LYS A 464 32.57 5.42 23.44
CA LYS A 464 32.28 6.78 23.92
C LYS A 464 31.14 6.79 24.95
N LEU A 465 30.15 5.92 24.80
CA LEU A 465 29.15 5.70 25.82
C LEU A 465 29.82 5.26 27.13
N ASP A 466 30.73 4.29 27.11
CA ASP A 466 31.43 3.84 28.33
C ASP A 466 32.16 5.00 29.03
N ILE A 467 32.77 5.92 28.28
CA ILE A 467 33.42 7.13 28.82
C ILE A 467 32.39 8.07 29.46
N LEU A 468 31.26 8.33 28.80
CA LEU A 468 30.22 9.22 29.33
C LEU A 468 29.52 8.62 30.56
N MET A 469 29.28 7.31 30.56
CA MET A 469 28.67 6.60 31.68
C MET A 469 29.57 6.59 32.93
N THR A 470 30.89 6.82 32.77
CA THR A 470 31.80 7.07 33.90
C THR A 470 31.83 8.52 34.36
N ASN A 471 31.47 9.48 33.50
CA ASN A 471 31.51 10.92 33.76
C ASN A 471 30.14 11.57 33.46
N LEU A 472 29.15 11.29 34.32
CA LEU A 472 27.76 11.79 34.20
C LEU A 472 27.62 13.30 34.47
N GLN A 473 28.46 14.15 33.87
CA GLN A 473 28.35 15.60 34.01
C GLN A 473 27.29 16.22 33.08
N ASP A 474 26.83 15.49 32.05
CA ASP A 474 25.89 15.96 31.04
C ASP A 474 24.81 14.89 30.78
N GLU A 475 23.68 14.99 31.49
CA GLU A 475 22.57 14.02 31.40
C GLU A 475 21.91 14.00 30.02
N ASP A 476 21.73 15.16 29.38
CA ASP A 476 21.03 15.23 28.10
C ASP A 476 21.83 14.56 26.99
N LYS A 477 23.15 14.81 26.95
CA LYS A 477 24.05 14.15 26.02
C LYS A 477 24.16 12.65 26.27
N THR A 478 24.21 12.25 27.54
CA THR A 478 24.23 10.82 27.91
C THR A 478 22.94 10.14 27.47
N SER A 479 21.80 10.82 27.64
CA SER A 479 20.50 10.37 27.18
C SER A 479 20.47 10.17 25.65
N GLU A 480 20.88 11.16 24.86
CA GLU A 480 20.90 11.03 23.39
C GLU A 480 21.78 9.86 22.91
N MET A 481 22.91 9.64 23.59
CA MET A 481 23.78 8.50 23.28
C MET A 481 23.20 7.15 23.71
N ILE A 482 22.48 7.09 24.83
CA ILE A 482 21.74 5.89 25.24
C ILE A 482 20.66 5.56 24.20
N VAL A 483 19.87 6.56 23.79
CA VAL A 483 18.85 6.41 22.74
C VAL A 483 19.47 5.84 21.46
N SER A 484 20.57 6.45 21.01
CA SER A 484 21.28 6.02 19.80
C SER A 484 21.89 4.63 19.92
N GLY A 485 22.48 4.33 21.08
CA GLY A 485 23.07 3.03 21.36
C GLY A 485 22.04 1.92 21.46
N ILE A 486 20.82 2.23 21.91
CA ILE A 486 19.72 1.26 21.91
C ILE A 486 19.20 1.01 20.51
N GLU A 487 19.05 2.06 19.71
CA GLU A 487 18.41 1.97 18.38
C GLU A 487 19.38 1.41 17.32
N PHE A 488 20.67 1.73 17.39
CA PHE A 488 21.66 1.39 16.36
C PHE A 488 22.90 0.66 16.88
N GLY A 489 23.00 0.45 18.19
CA GLY A 489 24.12 -0.27 18.78
C GLY A 489 24.16 -1.72 18.34
N SER A 490 25.33 -2.33 18.50
CA SER A 490 25.48 -3.78 18.38
C SER A 490 24.77 -4.47 19.56
N ASP A 491 24.49 -5.77 19.44
CA ASP A 491 23.93 -6.56 20.54
C ASP A 491 24.78 -6.45 21.83
N ALA A 492 26.10 -6.33 21.68
CA ALA A 492 27.01 -6.10 22.81
C ALA A 492 26.81 -4.72 23.44
N ALA A 493 26.64 -3.67 22.62
CA ALA A 493 26.38 -2.33 23.10
C ALA A 493 25.05 -2.24 23.85
N LEU A 494 24.01 -2.82 23.26
CA LEU A 494 22.68 -2.88 23.84
C LEU A 494 22.67 -3.66 25.18
N LYS A 495 23.39 -4.78 25.24
CA LYS A 495 23.60 -5.52 26.50
C LYS A 495 24.29 -4.65 27.55
N THR A 496 25.32 -3.89 27.19
CA THR A 496 26.02 -3.00 28.13
C THR A 496 25.14 -1.85 28.62
N ILE A 497 24.40 -1.20 27.71
CA ILE A 497 23.47 -0.11 28.05
C ILE A 497 22.41 -0.61 29.03
N LEU A 498 21.69 -1.68 28.66
CA LEU A 498 20.61 -2.21 29.48
C LEU A 498 21.12 -2.82 30.79
N GLY A 499 22.32 -3.40 30.79
CA GLY A 499 23.00 -3.86 32.01
C GLY A 499 23.36 -2.69 32.95
N LYS A 500 23.75 -1.54 32.40
CA LYS A 500 24.01 -0.33 33.20
C LYS A 500 22.72 0.31 33.70
N CYS A 501 21.65 0.34 32.90
CA CYS A 501 20.30 0.72 33.36
C CYS A 501 19.82 -0.19 34.51
N ALA A 502 20.01 -1.50 34.40
CA ALA A 502 19.72 -2.43 35.49
C ALA A 502 20.51 -2.09 36.76
N SER A 503 21.80 -1.73 36.64
CA SER A 503 22.59 -1.29 37.81
C SER A 503 22.06 -0.01 38.46
N TRP A 504 21.55 0.92 37.66
CA TRP A 504 20.95 2.18 38.12
C TRP A 504 19.59 1.96 38.78
N VAL A 505 18.78 1.06 38.23
CA VAL A 505 17.53 0.60 38.87
C VAL A 505 17.82 -0.06 40.21
N ALA A 506 18.86 -0.90 40.29
CA ALA A 506 19.28 -1.52 41.54
C ALA A 506 19.73 -0.48 42.59
N SER A 507 20.45 0.57 42.19
CA SER A 507 20.98 1.60 43.10
C SER A 507 20.06 2.81 43.29
N ASP A 508 18.90 2.86 42.64
CA ASP A 508 18.00 4.01 42.61
C ASP A 508 18.70 5.31 42.17
N GLN A 509 19.44 5.24 41.05
CA GLN A 509 20.19 6.35 40.46
C GLN A 509 19.72 6.64 39.04
N ASN A 510 19.88 7.88 38.57
CA ASN A 510 19.66 8.28 37.17
C ASN A 510 18.30 7.83 36.58
N ALA A 511 17.22 7.96 37.36
CA ALA A 511 15.88 7.53 36.96
C ALA A 511 15.45 8.11 35.59
N THR A 512 15.78 9.37 35.31
CA THR A 512 15.53 10.03 34.03
C THR A 512 16.17 9.32 32.84
N LEU A 513 17.43 8.86 32.99
CA LEU A 513 18.13 8.12 31.95
C LEU A 513 17.58 6.70 31.78
N VAL A 514 17.19 6.05 32.89
CA VAL A 514 16.53 4.74 32.87
C VAL A 514 15.20 4.81 32.13
N ASP A 515 14.37 5.82 32.39
CA ASP A 515 13.07 5.99 31.74
C ASP A 515 13.22 6.24 30.24
N ARG A 516 14.14 7.12 29.84
CA ARG A 516 14.43 7.37 28.42
C ARG A 516 14.98 6.11 27.72
N ALA A 517 15.85 5.35 28.39
CA ALA A 517 16.35 4.07 27.88
C ALA A 517 15.23 3.05 27.70
N ALA A 518 14.36 2.89 28.71
CA ALA A 518 13.22 1.98 28.67
C ALA A 518 12.23 2.36 27.56
N GLN A 519 11.91 3.64 27.42
CA GLN A 519 11.03 4.15 26.37
C GLN A 519 11.56 3.78 24.98
N LYS A 520 12.87 3.93 24.72
CA LYS A 520 13.45 3.54 23.43
C LYS A 520 13.59 2.04 23.24
N ALA A 521 14.02 1.32 24.27
CA ALA A 521 14.14 -0.13 24.23
C ALA A 521 12.81 -0.81 23.88
N ARG A 522 11.68 -0.23 24.32
CA ARG A 522 10.33 -0.72 23.99
C ARG A 522 10.07 -0.83 22.48
N TYR A 523 10.69 0.03 21.66
CA TYR A 523 10.50 0.04 20.21
C TYR A 523 11.65 -0.61 19.43
N THR A 524 12.60 -1.26 20.11
CA THR A 524 13.78 -1.86 19.47
C THR A 524 13.71 -3.39 19.52
N PRO A 525 13.53 -4.09 18.38
CA PRO A 525 13.49 -5.55 18.34
C PRO A 525 14.72 -6.24 18.95
N ALA A 526 15.92 -5.68 18.75
CA ALA A 526 17.16 -6.22 19.32
C ALA A 526 17.17 -6.21 20.86
N ALA A 527 16.41 -5.32 21.50
CA ALA A 527 16.36 -5.20 22.96
C ALA A 527 15.75 -6.44 23.62
N VAL A 528 14.89 -7.18 22.92
CA VAL A 528 14.28 -8.42 23.41
C VAL A 528 15.35 -9.42 23.86
N LEU A 529 16.35 -9.69 23.01
CA LEU A 529 17.41 -10.65 23.34
C LEU A 529 18.23 -10.19 24.55
N ALA A 530 18.59 -8.91 24.59
CA ALA A 530 19.36 -8.34 25.68
C ALA A 530 18.59 -8.40 27.01
N LEU A 531 17.31 -8.05 27.03
CA LEU A 531 16.44 -8.11 28.20
C LEU A 531 16.21 -9.55 28.67
N ILE A 532 15.97 -10.49 27.76
CA ILE A 532 15.83 -11.92 28.11
C ILE A 532 17.13 -12.47 28.68
N ASN A 533 18.29 -12.12 28.11
CA ASN A 533 19.58 -12.51 28.65
C ASN A 533 19.81 -11.94 30.04
N LEU A 534 19.51 -10.65 30.25
CA LEU A 534 19.59 -10.02 31.57
C LEU A 534 18.67 -10.72 32.57
N LEU A 535 17.42 -11.01 32.19
CA LEU A 535 16.46 -11.68 33.07
C LEU A 535 16.97 -13.07 33.51
N ASN A 536 17.52 -13.86 32.60
CA ASN A 536 17.96 -15.24 32.87
C ASN A 536 19.31 -15.34 33.56
N ASN A 537 20.27 -14.49 33.19
CA ASN A 537 21.62 -14.55 33.72
C ASN A 537 21.71 -13.73 35.01
N ARG A 538 21.32 -14.32 36.14
CA ARG A 538 21.52 -13.67 37.46
C ARG A 538 22.98 -13.25 37.70
N GLN A 539 23.93 -13.99 37.14
CA GLN A 539 25.36 -13.67 37.24
C GLN A 539 25.78 -12.46 36.40
N ASP A 540 25.04 -12.10 35.34
CA ASP A 540 25.31 -10.88 34.58
C ASP A 540 24.91 -9.63 35.39
N PHE A 541 24.06 -9.77 36.42
CA PHE A 541 23.85 -8.77 37.48
C PHE A 541 24.92 -8.79 38.57
N GLN A 542 26.10 -9.36 38.32
CA GLN A 542 27.29 -8.93 39.04
C GLN A 542 27.66 -7.49 38.64
N ILE A 543 26.69 -6.56 38.76
CA ILE A 543 26.92 -5.18 39.18
C ILE A 543 28.00 -5.32 40.23
N LYS A 544 29.20 -4.77 39.94
CA LYS A 544 30.40 -4.97 40.76
C LYS A 544 29.96 -5.07 42.20
N ASP A 545 30.00 -6.28 42.76
CA ASP A 545 29.30 -6.62 44.00
C ASP A 545 29.70 -5.63 45.11
N GLU A 546 30.90 -5.07 44.97
CA GLU A 546 31.46 -4.00 45.76
C GLU A 546 30.75 -2.63 45.68
N GLU A 547 30.28 -2.15 44.52
CA GLU A 547 29.57 -0.87 44.40
C GLU A 547 28.18 -0.94 45.03
N VAL A 548 27.42 -2.00 44.73
CA VAL A 548 26.10 -2.20 45.34
C VAL A 548 26.25 -2.52 46.81
N ARG A 549 27.19 -3.38 47.22
CA ARG A 549 27.48 -3.58 48.66
C ARG A 549 27.91 -2.29 49.34
N LYS A 550 28.75 -1.44 48.73
CA LYS A 550 29.13 -0.14 49.32
C LYS A 550 27.92 0.76 49.48
N TYR A 551 27.05 0.82 48.48
CA TYR A 551 25.81 1.60 48.55
C TYR A 551 24.85 1.04 49.61
N VAL A 552 24.56 -0.26 49.57
CA VAL A 552 23.71 -0.98 50.53
C VAL A 552 24.25 -0.82 51.94
N ARG A 553 25.54 -1.02 52.14
CA ARG A 553 26.19 -0.87 53.45
C ARG A 553 26.12 0.56 53.94
N ARG A 554 26.37 1.54 53.05
CA ARG A 554 26.20 2.96 53.38
C ARG A 554 24.76 3.24 53.80
N ARG A 555 23.79 2.82 52.99
CA ARG A 555 22.36 3.01 53.22
C ARG A 555 21.90 2.36 54.53
N VAL A 556 22.25 1.10 54.77
CA VAL A 556 21.94 0.37 56.00
C VAL A 556 22.57 1.08 57.21
N LEU A 557 23.81 1.56 57.12
CA LEU A 557 24.46 2.28 58.21
C LEU A 557 23.91 3.70 58.42
N GLU A 558 23.50 4.40 57.37
CA GLU A 558 22.95 5.76 57.41
C GLU A 558 21.48 5.78 57.84
N GLU A 559 20.63 4.89 57.30
CA GLU A 559 19.19 4.83 57.59
C GLU A 559 18.88 4.29 58.99
N GLN A 560 19.75 3.44 59.56
CA GLN A 560 19.57 2.93 60.92
C GLN A 560 19.78 4.00 62.01
N GLN A 561 20.24 5.21 61.64
CA GLN A 561 20.48 6.34 62.54
C GLN A 561 21.29 5.99 63.81
N ASN A 562 22.12 4.94 63.74
CA ASN A 562 22.95 4.50 64.85
C ASN A 562 24.39 4.99 64.61
N PRO A 563 24.78 6.13 65.21
CA PRO A 563 26.10 6.73 64.98
C PRO A 563 27.23 5.79 65.40
N THR A 564 26.99 4.92 66.38
CA THR A 564 27.95 3.95 66.90
C THR A 564 28.24 2.87 65.86
N LEU A 565 27.22 2.31 65.19
CA LEU A 565 27.44 1.37 64.09
C LEU A 565 28.14 2.01 62.90
N SER A 566 27.72 3.23 62.52
CA SER A 566 28.33 3.95 61.41
C SER A 566 29.83 4.14 61.64
N ARG A 567 30.22 4.64 62.83
CA ARG A 567 31.62 4.77 63.28
C ARG A 567 32.36 3.43 63.29
N VAL A 568 31.70 2.38 63.78
CA VAL A 568 32.31 1.06 63.98
C VAL A 568 32.58 0.34 62.66
N PHE A 569 31.71 0.51 61.65
CA PHE A 569 31.79 -0.20 60.38
C PHE A 569 32.37 0.63 59.22
N SER A 570 32.53 1.96 59.37
CA SER A 570 33.15 2.83 58.37
C SER A 570 34.66 2.62 58.22
N ASP A 571 35.37 2.37 59.32
CA ASP A 571 36.85 2.45 59.34
C ASP A 571 37.55 1.12 58.99
N GLY A 572 36.79 0.03 58.86
CA GLY A 572 37.28 -1.28 58.42
C GLY A 572 38.29 -1.98 59.35
N LYS A 573 38.83 -1.30 60.37
CA LYS A 573 39.79 -1.79 61.35
C LYS A 573 39.56 -1.10 62.71
N LEU A 574 38.71 -1.70 63.55
CA LEU A 574 38.67 -1.35 64.97
C LEU A 574 39.76 -2.09 65.73
N SER A 575 40.48 -1.35 66.57
CA SER A 575 41.33 -1.93 67.61
C SER A 575 40.47 -2.46 68.76
N ASP A 576 40.94 -3.49 69.46
CA ASP A 576 40.23 -4.03 70.64
C ASP A 576 40.07 -2.98 71.76
N GLN A 577 40.80 -1.86 71.71
CA GLN A 577 40.68 -0.73 72.63
C GLN A 577 39.46 0.17 72.36
N GLU A 578 38.92 0.16 71.13
CA GLU A 578 37.77 0.99 70.73
C GLU A 578 36.42 0.32 70.98
N LEU A 579 36.42 -0.99 71.27
CA LEU A 579 35.25 -1.75 71.71
C LEU A 579 35.09 -1.69 73.22
N ASP A 580 34.90 -0.48 73.76
CA ASP A 580 34.60 -0.31 75.18
C ASP A 580 33.26 -0.94 75.57
N SER A 581 33.00 -1.00 76.88
CA SER A 581 31.77 -1.62 77.40
C SER A 581 30.49 -0.94 76.87
N HIS A 582 30.51 0.39 76.71
CA HIS A 582 29.37 1.16 76.22
C HIS A 582 29.09 0.87 74.75
N THR A 583 30.11 0.94 73.89
CA THR A 583 30.03 0.61 72.45
C THR A 583 29.57 -0.84 72.26
N THR A 584 30.10 -1.77 73.05
CA THR A 584 29.68 -3.18 73.03
C THR A 584 28.20 -3.33 73.36
N GLU A 585 27.71 -2.64 74.38
CA GLU A 585 26.32 -2.73 74.79
C GLU A 585 25.36 -2.10 73.77
N GLU A 586 25.75 -0.98 73.15
CA GLU A 586 24.97 -0.37 72.07
C GLU A 586 24.88 -1.28 70.83
N ILE A 587 26.00 -1.88 70.41
CA ILE A 587 26.02 -2.85 69.32
C ILE A 587 25.13 -4.05 69.67
N TYR A 588 25.21 -4.56 70.90
CA TYR A 588 24.37 -5.68 71.32
C TYR A 588 22.87 -5.34 71.32
N LYS A 589 22.49 -4.17 71.84
CA LYS A 589 21.10 -3.67 71.79
C LYS A 589 20.58 -3.59 70.36
N TRP A 590 21.42 -3.10 69.45
CA TRP A 590 21.08 -3.10 68.02
C TRP A 590 20.92 -4.50 67.45
N CYS A 591 21.87 -5.42 67.69
CA CYS A 591 21.77 -6.81 67.24
C CYS A 591 20.46 -7.46 67.73
N TYR A 592 20.08 -7.17 68.98
CA TYR A 592 18.87 -7.70 69.58
C TYR A 592 17.60 -7.06 68.99
N SER A 593 17.61 -5.77 68.63
CA SER A 593 16.45 -5.16 67.97
C SER A 593 16.21 -5.71 66.56
N GLN A 594 17.25 -6.21 65.87
CA GLN A 594 17.09 -6.88 64.58
C GLN A 594 16.36 -8.23 64.67
N LYS A 595 16.33 -8.85 65.86
CA LYS A 595 15.63 -10.12 66.12
C LYS A 595 14.15 -10.06 65.74
N GLU A 596 13.52 -8.90 65.90
CA GLU A 596 12.09 -8.70 65.63
C GLU A 596 11.79 -8.46 64.14
N GLN A 597 12.79 -8.13 63.32
CA GLN A 597 12.58 -7.76 61.92
C GLN A 597 12.36 -8.96 60.99
N SER A 598 13.05 -10.09 61.23
CA SER A 598 12.87 -11.29 60.40
C SER A 598 13.24 -12.56 61.17
N LYS A 599 12.62 -13.68 60.77
CA LYS A 599 12.95 -15.01 61.30
C LYS A 599 14.43 -15.36 61.12
N ALA A 600 15.04 -14.98 59.99
CA ALA A 600 16.45 -15.25 59.74
C ALA A 600 17.38 -14.51 60.71
N TYR A 601 17.05 -13.27 61.08
CA TYR A 601 17.78 -12.55 62.13
C TYR A 601 17.54 -13.19 63.50
N ALA A 602 16.31 -13.60 63.78
CA ALA A 602 15.99 -14.25 65.05
C ALA A 602 16.77 -15.55 65.25
N ASP A 603 16.80 -16.41 64.23
CA ASP A 603 17.54 -17.67 64.25
C ASP A 603 19.05 -17.41 64.42
N LEU A 604 19.61 -16.41 63.71
CA LEU A 604 21.02 -16.03 63.83
C LEU A 604 21.38 -15.52 65.22
N VAL A 605 20.59 -14.57 65.77
CA VAL A 605 20.82 -14.00 67.10
C VAL A 605 20.71 -15.09 68.17
N SER A 606 19.65 -15.90 68.14
CA SER A 606 19.46 -16.98 69.11
C SER A 606 20.55 -18.06 69.03
N SER A 607 21.09 -18.37 67.84
CA SER A 607 22.20 -19.32 67.71
C SER A 607 23.52 -18.83 68.32
N GLN A 608 23.70 -17.51 68.46
CA GLN A 608 24.92 -16.89 68.99
C GLN A 608 24.76 -16.39 70.43
N GLU A 609 23.54 -16.38 70.96
CA GLU A 609 23.18 -15.77 72.24
C GLU A 609 23.93 -16.37 73.44
N GLU A 610 24.11 -17.70 73.46
CA GLU A 610 24.88 -18.39 74.50
C GLU A 610 26.39 -18.10 74.41
N ASN A 611 26.88 -17.72 73.22
CA ASN A 611 28.29 -17.46 73.00
C ASN A 611 28.67 -16.01 73.34
N ILE A 612 27.77 -15.04 73.21
CA ILE A 612 28.10 -13.62 73.43
C ILE A 612 28.22 -13.22 74.90
N ARG A 613 27.68 -14.02 75.84
CA ARG A 613 27.75 -13.76 77.29
C ARG A 613 28.69 -14.73 77.99
N LYS A 614 29.49 -14.22 78.92
CA LYS A 614 30.21 -15.04 79.91
C LYS A 614 29.23 -15.60 80.95
N LYS A 615 29.67 -16.56 81.77
CA LYS A 615 28.86 -17.15 82.85
C LYS A 615 28.37 -16.13 83.90
N ASP A 616 29.07 -14.99 84.02
CA ASP A 616 28.73 -13.87 84.90
C ASP A 616 27.75 -12.85 84.26
N GLY A 617 27.32 -13.10 83.02
CA GLY A 617 26.42 -12.22 82.27
C GLY A 617 27.13 -11.09 81.51
N VAL A 618 28.47 -10.95 81.63
CA VAL A 618 29.23 -9.89 80.95
C VAL A 618 29.35 -10.21 79.45
N LEU A 619 29.06 -9.21 78.60
CA LEU A 619 29.19 -9.32 77.15
C LEU A 619 30.67 -9.45 76.75
N ILE A 620 30.96 -10.31 75.77
CA ILE A 620 32.29 -10.46 75.18
C ILE A 620 32.36 -9.55 73.95
N PRO A 621 33.13 -8.42 73.98
CA PRO A 621 33.10 -7.39 72.93
C PRO A 621 33.31 -7.95 71.53
N ARG A 622 34.31 -8.83 71.36
CA ARG A 622 34.63 -9.43 70.07
C ARG A 622 33.49 -10.26 69.49
N ARG A 623 32.79 -11.04 70.33
CA ARG A 623 31.69 -11.90 69.88
C ARG A 623 30.43 -11.08 69.53
N VAL A 624 30.18 -10.00 70.27
CA VAL A 624 29.11 -9.04 69.93
C VAL A 624 29.40 -8.37 68.59
N PHE A 625 30.65 -7.95 68.37
CA PHE A 625 31.08 -7.38 67.08
C PHE A 625 30.97 -8.39 65.93
N ASP A 626 31.37 -9.65 66.12
CA ASP A 626 31.24 -10.72 65.12
C ASP A 626 29.76 -11.04 64.81
N LEU A 627 28.88 -11.01 65.82
CA LEU A 627 27.43 -11.11 65.63
C LEU A 627 26.90 -9.94 64.80
N ALA A 628 27.29 -8.70 65.14
CA ALA A 628 26.88 -7.52 64.41
C ALA A 628 27.35 -7.56 62.95
N LYS A 629 28.58 -8.00 62.70
CA LYS A 629 29.12 -8.21 61.35
C LYS A 629 28.32 -9.27 60.57
N SER A 630 27.88 -10.33 61.25
CA SER A 630 27.06 -11.39 60.64
C SER A 630 25.65 -10.89 60.31
N ILE A 631 25.03 -10.11 61.20
CA ILE A 631 23.73 -9.47 60.95
C ILE A 631 23.84 -8.47 59.80
N LEU A 632 24.88 -7.62 59.78
CA LEU A 632 25.10 -6.66 58.69
C LEU A 632 25.29 -7.39 57.35
N LYS A 633 26.05 -8.49 57.32
CA LYS A 633 26.19 -9.31 56.11
C LYS A 633 24.85 -9.91 55.65
N LEU A 634 24.00 -10.33 56.58
CA LEU A 634 22.67 -10.85 56.26
C LEU A 634 21.72 -9.74 55.75
N GLN A 635 21.79 -8.53 56.33
CA GLN A 635 21.10 -7.34 55.83
C GLN A 635 21.57 -6.97 54.43
N GLU A 636 22.89 -6.95 54.18
CA GLU A 636 23.45 -6.71 52.86
C GLU A 636 22.91 -7.74 51.84
N GLN A 637 22.85 -9.02 52.21
CA GLN A 637 22.28 -10.06 51.34
C GLN A 637 20.78 -9.89 51.08
N ASN A 638 20.00 -9.45 52.06
CA ASN A 638 18.57 -9.24 51.91
C ASN A 638 18.28 -8.01 51.03
N GLU A 639 18.95 -6.87 51.28
CA GLU A 639 18.82 -5.68 50.43
C GLU A 639 19.28 -5.98 49.00
N MET A 640 20.37 -6.74 48.81
CA MET A 640 20.79 -7.18 47.46
C MET A 640 19.69 -7.98 46.75
N LYS A 641 19.04 -8.92 47.45
CA LYS A 641 17.91 -9.69 46.90
C LYS A 641 16.73 -8.78 46.55
N GLU A 642 16.42 -7.79 47.38
CA GLU A 642 15.36 -6.81 47.10
C GLU A 642 15.70 -5.96 45.88
N ARG A 643 16.93 -5.49 45.73
CA ARG A 643 17.36 -4.73 44.54
C ARG A 643 17.36 -5.59 43.28
N GLU A 644 17.80 -6.85 43.36
CA GLU A 644 17.66 -7.83 42.26
C GLU A 644 16.19 -7.99 41.86
N LEU A 645 15.28 -8.06 42.83
CA LEU A 645 13.85 -8.15 42.60
C LEU A 645 13.30 -6.91 41.88
N VAL A 646 13.72 -5.71 42.28
CA VAL A 646 13.35 -4.45 41.61
C VAL A 646 13.80 -4.44 40.14
N VAL A 647 15.02 -4.88 39.87
CA VAL A 647 15.54 -5.00 38.49
C VAL A 647 14.74 -6.02 37.68
N GLN A 648 14.42 -7.18 38.25
CA GLN A 648 13.62 -8.19 37.56
C GLN A 648 12.19 -7.70 37.28
N LYS A 649 11.57 -6.96 38.21
CA LYS A 649 10.29 -6.29 37.99
C LYS A 649 10.38 -5.30 36.83
N TRP A 650 11.40 -4.45 36.80
CA TRP A 650 11.63 -3.50 35.70
C TRP A 650 11.79 -4.22 34.35
N ILE A 651 12.62 -5.26 34.26
CA ILE A 651 12.84 -6.00 33.00
C ILE A 651 11.55 -6.70 32.53
N THR A 652 10.86 -7.39 33.44
CA THR A 652 9.63 -8.11 33.09
C THR A 652 8.49 -7.17 32.72
N GLN A 653 8.40 -6.00 33.37
CA GLN A 653 7.46 -4.96 32.98
C GLN A 653 7.76 -4.46 31.55
N LEU A 654 9.02 -4.14 31.25
CA LEU A 654 9.40 -3.66 29.92
C LEU A 654 9.12 -4.71 28.83
N LEU A 655 9.44 -5.98 29.08
CA LEU A 655 9.11 -7.07 28.16
C LEU A 655 7.59 -7.27 28.01
N SER A 656 6.81 -7.07 29.08
CA SER A 656 5.35 -7.13 29.03
C SER A 656 4.79 -6.03 28.13
N GLU A 657 5.28 -4.80 28.26
CA GLU A 657 4.90 -3.69 27.38
C GLU A 657 5.28 -3.94 25.92
N MET A 658 6.47 -4.52 25.67
CA MET A 658 6.90 -4.90 24.31
C MET A 658 6.05 -6.00 23.69
N SER A 659 5.44 -6.87 24.50
CA SER A 659 4.57 -7.95 24.02
C SER A 659 3.16 -7.46 23.66
N ASP A 660 2.72 -6.37 24.26
CA ASP A 660 1.35 -5.87 24.14
C ASP A 660 1.17 -5.02 22.88
N ARG A 661 0.26 -5.47 22.01
CA ARG A 661 -0.06 -4.83 20.73
C ARG A 661 -0.54 -3.38 20.89
N TRP A 662 -1.20 -3.05 22.00
CA TRP A 662 -1.77 -1.71 22.22
C TRP A 662 -0.71 -0.60 22.27
N PHE A 663 0.55 -0.91 22.64
CA PHE A 663 1.63 0.07 22.64
C PHE A 663 2.14 0.43 21.22
N PHE A 664 1.63 -0.22 20.17
CA PHE A 664 2.15 -0.11 18.81
C PHE A 664 1.08 0.18 17.75
N GLU A 665 -0.06 0.77 18.12
CA GLU A 665 -1.16 1.08 17.17
C GLU A 665 -0.66 1.82 15.91
N ASP A 666 0.24 2.79 16.08
CA ASP A 666 0.83 3.56 14.97
C ASP A 666 2.11 2.93 14.36
N LYS A 667 2.59 1.81 14.90
CA LYS A 667 3.91 1.22 14.60
C LYS A 667 3.86 -0.31 14.47
N MET A 668 2.83 -0.82 13.79
CA MET A 668 2.56 -2.27 13.67
C MET A 668 3.71 -3.07 13.04
N ASP A 669 4.50 -2.48 12.13
CA ASP A 669 5.64 -3.15 11.52
C ASP A 669 6.76 -3.45 12.54
N ILE A 670 7.00 -2.50 13.46
CA ILE A 670 7.96 -2.68 14.55
C ILE A 670 7.46 -3.76 15.52
N TYR A 671 6.16 -3.73 15.85
CA TYR A 671 5.56 -4.76 16.69
C TYR A 671 5.70 -6.16 16.08
N ALA A 672 5.50 -6.32 14.77
CA ALA A 672 5.67 -7.60 14.10
C ALA A 672 7.11 -8.14 14.26
N GLN A 673 8.12 -7.26 14.16
CA GLN A 673 9.52 -7.63 14.38
C GLN A 673 9.79 -8.00 15.84
N ILE A 674 9.31 -7.21 16.80
CA ILE A 674 9.43 -7.48 18.24
C ILE A 674 8.76 -8.82 18.60
N LYS A 675 7.54 -9.04 18.11
CA LYS A 675 6.78 -10.27 18.35
C LYS A 675 7.53 -11.48 17.81
N SER A 676 8.07 -11.39 16.60
CA SER A 676 8.90 -12.46 16.02
C SER A 676 10.13 -12.78 16.87
N GLN A 677 10.79 -11.76 17.44
CA GLN A 677 11.91 -11.97 18.36
C GLN A 677 11.47 -12.60 19.68
N LEU A 678 10.34 -12.16 20.26
CA LEU A 678 9.78 -12.72 21.49
C LEU A 678 9.38 -14.19 21.33
N GLU A 679 8.70 -14.54 20.23
CA GLU A 679 8.36 -15.93 19.89
C GLU A 679 9.61 -16.82 19.83
N ARG A 680 10.66 -16.31 19.18
CA ARG A 680 11.91 -17.05 18.98
C ARG A 680 12.75 -17.20 20.26
N LEU A 681 12.82 -16.16 21.09
CA LEU A 681 13.83 -16.04 22.14
C LEU A 681 13.25 -16.12 23.56
N ALA A 682 11.99 -15.73 23.77
CA ALA A 682 11.43 -15.56 25.10
C ALA A 682 10.65 -16.80 25.59
N ILE A 683 9.98 -17.56 24.71
CA ILE A 683 9.08 -18.63 25.14
C ILE A 683 9.78 -19.67 26.02
N GLU A 684 10.91 -20.23 25.57
CA GLU A 684 11.60 -21.29 26.33
C GLU A 684 12.13 -20.79 27.68
N PRO A 685 12.90 -19.68 27.76
CA PRO A 685 13.41 -19.23 29.06
C PRO A 685 12.31 -18.79 30.03
N LEU A 686 11.28 -18.06 29.55
CA LEU A 686 10.20 -17.60 30.40
C LEU A 686 9.35 -18.78 30.91
N SER A 687 9.11 -19.80 30.08
CA SER A 687 8.37 -21.01 30.51
C SER A 687 9.07 -21.78 31.63
N LYS A 688 10.41 -21.85 31.61
CA LYS A 688 11.20 -22.50 32.67
C LYS A 688 11.22 -21.69 33.96
N ARG A 689 11.21 -20.36 33.85
CA ARG A 689 11.27 -19.44 34.99
C ARG A 689 9.94 -19.30 35.71
N LEU A 690 8.84 -19.21 34.96
CA LEU A 690 7.50 -18.94 35.51
C LEU A 690 7.09 -19.84 36.71
N PRO A 691 7.32 -21.18 36.72
CA PRO A 691 6.97 -22.02 37.87
C PRO A 691 7.89 -21.81 39.10
N GLN A 692 9.07 -21.23 38.91
CA GLN A 692 10.06 -20.96 39.96
C GLN A 692 9.91 -19.56 40.57
N GLU A 693 9.11 -18.69 39.95
CA GLU A 693 9.04 -17.28 40.32
C GLU A 693 8.08 -17.10 41.50
N GLU A 694 8.62 -16.77 42.68
CA GLU A 694 7.85 -16.57 43.92
C GLU A 694 7.15 -15.21 43.96
N ASN A 695 7.71 -14.19 43.28
CA ASN A 695 7.14 -12.85 43.30
C ASN A 695 5.93 -12.74 42.37
N LEU A 696 4.79 -12.28 42.92
CA LEU A 696 3.52 -12.22 42.19
C LEU A 696 3.56 -11.24 41.00
N ASP A 697 4.18 -10.07 41.17
CA ASP A 697 4.24 -9.06 40.10
C ASP A 697 5.08 -9.55 38.90
N ILE A 698 6.23 -10.16 39.18
CA ILE A 698 7.07 -10.76 38.15
C ILE A 698 6.30 -11.89 37.45
N ARG A 699 5.66 -12.78 38.22
CA ARG A 699 4.86 -13.87 37.69
C ARG A 699 3.73 -13.36 36.79
N GLU A 700 3.01 -12.31 37.18
CA GLU A 700 1.95 -11.71 36.38
C GLU A 700 2.50 -11.15 35.06
N ASN A 701 3.61 -10.40 35.09
CA ASN A 701 4.25 -9.89 33.88
C ASN A 701 4.71 -11.02 32.95
N LEU A 702 5.30 -12.10 33.50
CA LEU A 702 5.68 -13.28 32.72
C LEU A 702 4.48 -13.94 32.04
N VAL A 703 3.35 -14.02 32.73
CA VAL A 703 2.10 -14.54 32.17
C VAL A 703 1.58 -13.64 31.05
N LYS A 704 1.57 -12.31 31.24
CA LYS A 704 1.18 -11.33 30.22
C LYS A 704 2.05 -11.46 28.97
N ILE A 705 3.37 -11.56 29.12
CA ILE A 705 4.31 -11.73 28.00
C ILE A 705 3.94 -12.98 27.20
N LEU A 706 3.83 -14.14 27.84
CA LEU A 706 3.50 -15.40 27.16
C LEU A 706 2.10 -15.38 26.52
N GLY A 707 1.12 -14.75 27.18
CA GLY A 707 -0.24 -14.63 26.67
C GLY A 707 -0.32 -13.75 25.41
N ASN A 708 0.41 -12.63 25.42
CA ASN A 708 0.46 -11.68 24.31
C ASN A 708 1.27 -12.19 23.10
N ILE A 709 2.35 -12.94 23.35
CA ILE A 709 3.08 -13.66 22.28
C ILE A 709 2.10 -14.61 21.57
N GLY A 710 1.34 -15.38 22.34
CA GLY A 710 0.40 -16.36 21.83
C GLY A 710 1.08 -17.56 21.16
N GLY A 711 0.30 -18.36 20.45
CA GLY A 711 0.79 -19.59 19.82
C GLY A 711 0.85 -20.78 20.77
N ARG A 712 0.83 -21.98 20.19
CA ARG A 712 0.65 -23.25 20.94
C ARG A 712 1.69 -23.43 22.05
N VAL A 713 2.97 -23.10 21.80
CA VAL A 713 4.04 -23.32 22.77
C VAL A 713 3.94 -22.40 23.99
N ALA A 714 3.58 -21.11 23.78
CA ALA A 714 3.39 -20.17 24.88
C ALA A 714 2.14 -20.52 25.70
N VAL A 715 1.05 -20.94 25.04
CA VAL A 715 -0.16 -21.43 25.70
C VAL A 715 0.13 -22.70 26.50
N ASP A 716 0.84 -23.67 25.94
CA ASP A 716 1.22 -24.90 26.65
C ASP A 716 2.10 -24.60 27.88
N ALA A 717 3.02 -23.64 27.76
CA ALA A 717 3.82 -23.16 28.88
C ALA A 717 2.96 -22.54 29.99
N LEU A 718 2.03 -21.64 29.62
CA LEU A 718 1.08 -21.02 30.54
C LEU A 718 0.21 -22.05 31.25
N VAL A 719 -0.35 -23.00 30.49
CA VAL A 719 -1.18 -24.09 31.03
C VAL A 719 -0.38 -24.86 32.07
N ARG A 720 0.83 -25.35 31.74
CA ARG A 720 1.69 -26.08 32.68
C ARG A 720 1.97 -25.32 33.98
N THR A 721 2.04 -24.00 33.93
CA THR A 721 2.31 -23.16 35.13
C THR A 721 1.07 -22.79 35.94
N VAL A 722 -0.08 -22.62 35.29
CA VAL A 722 -1.35 -22.24 35.95
C VAL A 722 -2.03 -23.47 36.56
N THR A 723 -1.77 -24.66 36.01
CA THR A 723 -2.43 -25.89 36.42
C THR A 723 -1.53 -26.70 37.36
N GLY A 724 -1.70 -26.52 38.67
CA GLY A 724 -1.61 -27.69 39.56
C GLY A 724 -2.68 -28.71 39.14
N GLU A 725 -2.42 -30.01 39.31
CA GLU A 725 -3.19 -31.14 38.71
C GLU A 725 -4.73 -31.00 38.72
N GLU A 726 -5.33 -30.35 39.72
CA GLU A 726 -6.79 -30.15 39.79
C GLU A 726 -7.33 -29.01 38.90
N ARG A 727 -6.57 -27.94 38.67
CA ARG A 727 -6.98 -26.85 37.76
C ARG A 727 -6.74 -27.19 36.29
N GLU A 728 -5.95 -28.23 36.02
CA GLU A 728 -5.70 -28.74 34.67
C GLU A 728 -6.97 -29.19 33.96
N ARG A 729 -7.95 -29.70 34.71
CA ARG A 729 -9.25 -30.10 34.15
C ARG A 729 -10.14 -28.91 33.80
N ALA A 730 -10.16 -27.87 34.64
CA ALA A 730 -11.02 -26.69 34.44
C ALA A 730 -10.47 -25.73 33.36
N ALA A 731 -9.17 -25.47 33.33
CA ALA A 731 -8.56 -24.61 32.31
C ALA A 731 -8.57 -25.25 30.91
N ARG A 732 -8.43 -26.59 30.83
CA ARG A 732 -8.66 -27.32 29.57
C ARG A 732 -10.11 -27.19 29.10
N GLN A 733 -11.09 -27.26 30.01
CA GLN A 733 -12.50 -27.02 29.66
C GLN A 733 -12.74 -25.61 29.10
N GLU A 734 -12.17 -24.59 29.71
CA GLU A 734 -12.35 -23.20 29.29
C GLU A 734 -11.66 -22.91 27.95
N LEU A 735 -10.40 -23.34 27.77
CA LEU A 735 -9.67 -23.20 26.50
C LEU A 735 -10.32 -23.99 25.35
N LEU A 736 -10.88 -25.18 25.62
CA LEU A 736 -11.65 -25.90 24.60
C LEU A 736 -12.93 -25.16 24.23
N SER A 737 -13.61 -24.54 25.22
CA SER A 737 -14.80 -23.75 24.93
C SER A 737 -14.50 -22.51 24.09
N GLU A 738 -13.39 -21.82 24.37
CA GLU A 738 -12.99 -20.58 23.71
C GLU A 738 -12.45 -20.84 22.30
N TYR A 739 -11.51 -21.77 22.15
CA TYR A 739 -10.74 -21.94 20.92
C TYR A 739 -11.31 -22.99 19.96
N TYR A 740 -12.19 -23.88 20.41
CA TYR A 740 -12.73 -24.95 19.57
C TYR A 740 -14.25 -24.88 19.44
N LEU A 741 -15.00 -24.69 20.55
CA LEU A 741 -16.46 -24.62 20.48
C LEU A 741 -16.94 -23.31 19.82
N LYS A 742 -16.36 -22.15 20.16
CA LYS A 742 -16.75 -20.87 19.52
C LYS A 742 -16.47 -20.86 18.00
N PRO A 743 -15.28 -21.26 17.49
CA PRO A 743 -15.05 -21.31 16.05
C PRO A 743 -15.88 -22.37 15.33
N SER A 744 -16.14 -23.52 15.95
CA SER A 744 -17.03 -24.54 15.38
C SER A 744 -18.47 -24.02 15.26
N LYS A 745 -18.95 -23.26 16.26
CA LYS A 745 -20.25 -22.60 16.22
C LYS A 745 -20.29 -21.53 15.11
N ALA A 746 -19.25 -20.71 15.00
CA ALA A 746 -19.13 -19.70 13.95
C ALA A 746 -19.12 -20.32 12.54
N ARG A 747 -18.40 -21.42 12.33
CA ARG A 747 -18.40 -22.16 11.04
C ARG A 747 -19.75 -22.82 10.76
N SER A 748 -20.46 -23.30 11.79
CA SER A 748 -21.82 -23.81 11.63
C SER A 748 -22.80 -22.70 11.26
N GLU A 749 -22.65 -21.49 11.80
CA GLU A 749 -23.43 -20.31 11.43
C GLU A 749 -23.11 -19.88 10.00
N GLU A 750 -21.84 -19.87 9.59
CA GLU A 750 -21.40 -19.56 8.22
C GLU A 750 -21.93 -20.57 7.20
N ALA A 751 -21.86 -21.87 7.50
CA ALA A 751 -22.45 -22.91 6.66
C ALA A 751 -23.97 -22.78 6.56
N SER A 752 -24.65 -22.38 7.65
CA SER A 752 -26.08 -22.08 7.62
C SER A 752 -26.41 -20.84 6.78
N ILE A 753 -25.55 -19.82 6.77
CA ILE A 753 -25.72 -18.61 5.96
C ILE A 753 -25.56 -18.96 4.47
N LEU A 754 -24.49 -19.65 4.08
CA LEU A 754 -24.27 -20.07 2.70
C LEU A 754 -25.43 -20.95 2.17
N LEU A 755 -25.97 -21.80 3.04
CA LEU A 755 -27.13 -22.62 2.71
C LEU A 755 -28.41 -21.77 2.54
N ASN A 756 -28.66 -20.81 3.44
CA ASN A 756 -29.79 -19.89 3.32
C ASN A 756 -29.70 -19.04 2.05
N ASP A 757 -28.50 -18.59 1.69
CA ASP A 757 -28.26 -17.84 0.45
C ASP A 757 -28.52 -18.70 -0.80
N ALA A 758 -28.10 -19.96 -0.79
CA ALA A 758 -28.40 -20.90 -1.87
C ALA A 758 -29.92 -21.12 -2.03
N VAL A 759 -30.63 -21.27 -0.91
CA VAL A 759 -32.10 -21.40 -0.90
C VAL A 759 -32.79 -20.13 -1.38
N ASP A 760 -32.34 -18.96 -0.96
CA ASP A 760 -32.94 -17.70 -1.36
C ASP A 760 -32.65 -17.38 -2.83
N ASN A 761 -31.48 -17.78 -3.35
CA ASN A 761 -31.18 -17.75 -4.77
C ASN A 761 -32.08 -18.72 -5.55
N ALA A 762 -32.32 -19.94 -5.05
CA ALA A 762 -33.28 -20.86 -5.67
C ALA A 762 -34.71 -20.29 -5.69
N LYS A 763 -35.16 -19.65 -4.59
CA LYS A 763 -36.45 -18.95 -4.53
C LYS A 763 -36.53 -17.77 -5.51
N LYS A 764 -35.45 -16.99 -5.68
CA LYS A 764 -35.37 -15.89 -6.66
C LYS A 764 -35.47 -16.43 -8.08
N THR A 765 -34.72 -17.49 -8.40
CA THR A 765 -34.80 -18.17 -9.69
C THR A 765 -36.19 -18.71 -9.95
N MET A 766 -36.87 -19.24 -8.93
CA MET A 766 -38.27 -19.68 -9.03
C MET A 766 -39.23 -18.52 -9.31
N ARG A 767 -39.09 -17.38 -8.61
CA ARG A 767 -39.89 -16.18 -8.89
C ARG A 767 -39.67 -15.68 -10.32
N LEU A 768 -38.43 -15.72 -10.81
CA LEU A 768 -38.08 -15.39 -12.20
C LEU A 768 -38.74 -16.35 -13.19
N LEU A 769 -38.63 -17.66 -12.97
CA LEU A 769 -39.28 -18.66 -13.84
C LEU A 769 -40.80 -18.54 -13.80
N GLN A 770 -41.39 -18.23 -12.64
CA GLN A 770 -42.82 -17.96 -12.52
C GLN A 770 -43.22 -16.70 -13.28
N GLN A 771 -42.46 -15.60 -13.15
CA GLN A 771 -42.68 -14.38 -13.92
C GLN A 771 -42.52 -14.62 -15.43
N LEU A 772 -41.54 -15.43 -15.83
CA LEU A 772 -41.29 -15.75 -17.23
C LEU A 772 -42.42 -16.61 -17.80
N ASN A 773 -42.89 -17.62 -17.08
CA ASN A 773 -44.07 -18.41 -17.46
C ASN A 773 -45.34 -17.54 -17.55
N VAL A 774 -45.54 -16.61 -16.60
CA VAL A 774 -46.67 -15.66 -16.65
C VAL A 774 -46.55 -14.72 -17.85
N ALA A 775 -45.34 -14.23 -18.16
CA ALA A 775 -45.08 -13.37 -19.32
C ALA A 775 -45.31 -14.13 -20.64
N THR A 776 -44.80 -15.36 -20.75
CA THR A 776 -45.03 -16.23 -21.92
C THR A 776 -46.53 -16.53 -22.09
N PHE A 777 -47.24 -16.77 -20.99
CA PHE A 777 -48.70 -16.94 -21.01
C PHE A 777 -49.41 -15.68 -21.49
N ALA A 778 -49.07 -14.50 -20.95
CA ALA A 778 -49.65 -13.23 -21.36
C ALA A 778 -49.38 -12.93 -22.84
N MET A 779 -48.17 -13.22 -23.32
CA MET A 779 -47.79 -13.07 -24.72
C MET A 779 -48.58 -14.03 -25.63
N GLY A 780 -48.76 -15.28 -25.21
CA GLY A 780 -49.64 -16.24 -25.88
C GLY A 780 -51.08 -15.75 -25.95
N ALA A 781 -51.63 -15.22 -24.85
CA ALA A 781 -52.98 -14.66 -24.81
C ALA A 781 -53.14 -13.44 -25.75
N ILE A 782 -52.13 -12.56 -25.81
CA ILE A 782 -52.11 -11.41 -26.73
C ILE A 782 -52.09 -11.89 -28.19
N LEU A 783 -51.25 -12.89 -28.51
CA LEU A 783 -51.19 -13.45 -29.86
C LEU A 783 -52.52 -14.09 -30.28
N ILE A 784 -53.20 -14.75 -29.34
CA ILE A 784 -54.49 -15.37 -29.61
C ILE A 784 -55.58 -14.30 -29.78
N MET A 785 -55.61 -13.27 -28.92
CA MET A 785 -56.52 -12.12 -29.11
C MET A 785 -56.26 -11.40 -30.44
N GLY A 786 -55.00 -11.18 -30.81
CA GLY A 786 -54.61 -10.60 -32.10
C GLY A 786 -55.07 -11.46 -33.27
N GLY A 787 -54.88 -12.79 -33.19
CA GLY A 787 -55.37 -13.73 -34.19
C GLY A 787 -56.90 -13.72 -34.33
N VAL A 788 -57.63 -13.62 -33.22
CA VAL A 788 -59.10 -13.49 -33.22
C VAL A 788 -59.53 -12.16 -33.85
N ILE A 789 -58.89 -11.04 -33.52
CA ILE A 789 -59.19 -9.73 -34.10
C ILE A 789 -58.97 -9.74 -35.62
N ILE A 790 -57.84 -10.30 -36.07
CA ILE A 790 -57.51 -10.43 -37.50
C ILE A 790 -58.51 -11.36 -38.21
N SER A 791 -58.92 -12.45 -37.56
CA SER A 791 -59.92 -13.39 -38.09
C SER A 791 -61.30 -12.75 -38.23
N VAL A 792 -61.72 -11.93 -37.26
CA VAL A 792 -62.99 -11.18 -37.30
C VAL A 792 -62.95 -10.10 -38.38
N ALA A 793 -61.80 -9.49 -38.64
CA ALA A 793 -61.64 -8.46 -39.67
C ALA A 793 -61.63 -9.03 -41.11
N SER A 794 -61.29 -10.31 -41.31
CA SER A 794 -61.31 -10.95 -42.63
C SER A 794 -62.74 -11.13 -43.14
N GLN A 795 -63.03 -10.76 -44.39
CA GLN A 795 -64.40 -10.72 -44.96
C GLN A 795 -64.90 -12.05 -45.51
N GLU A 796 -64.07 -13.10 -45.58
CA GLU A 796 -64.48 -14.40 -46.10
C GLU A 796 -65.13 -15.27 -45.00
N LEU A 797 -66.40 -15.63 -45.20
CA LEU A 797 -67.22 -16.37 -44.23
C LEU A 797 -66.62 -17.73 -43.82
N GLY A 798 -65.87 -18.39 -44.73
CA GLY A 798 -65.22 -19.69 -44.47
C GLY A 798 -63.99 -19.60 -43.56
N GLY A 799 -63.32 -18.45 -43.50
CA GLY A 799 -62.16 -18.23 -42.64
C GLY A 799 -62.52 -17.98 -41.16
N ARG A 800 -63.72 -17.44 -40.90
CA ARG A 800 -64.14 -17.03 -39.55
C ARG A 800 -64.45 -18.21 -38.62
N VAL A 801 -65.15 -19.23 -39.11
CA VAL A 801 -65.56 -20.38 -38.27
C VAL A 801 -64.37 -21.30 -38.00
N THR A 802 -63.54 -21.54 -39.02
CA THR A 802 -62.33 -22.38 -38.92
C THR A 802 -61.25 -21.72 -38.04
N GLY A 803 -61.11 -20.39 -38.12
CA GLY A 803 -60.17 -19.62 -37.28
C GLY A 803 -60.54 -19.60 -35.79
N VAL A 804 -61.83 -19.49 -35.47
CA VAL A 804 -62.29 -19.47 -34.06
C VAL A 804 -62.17 -20.87 -33.41
N LEU A 805 -62.51 -21.94 -34.14
CA LEU A 805 -62.39 -23.31 -33.62
C LEU A 805 -60.93 -23.78 -33.47
N ALA A 806 -60.07 -23.46 -34.44
CA ALA A 806 -58.63 -23.74 -34.33
C ALA A 806 -57.97 -22.92 -33.21
N GLY A 807 -58.39 -21.66 -33.03
CA GLY A 807 -57.92 -20.79 -31.95
C GLY A 807 -58.28 -21.30 -30.56
N LEU A 808 -59.52 -21.78 -30.36
CA LEU A 808 -59.96 -22.34 -29.06
C LEU A 808 -59.37 -23.72 -28.77
N GLY A 809 -59.25 -24.60 -29.78
CA GLY A 809 -58.62 -25.91 -29.63
C GLY A 809 -57.12 -25.82 -29.34
N GLY A 810 -56.41 -24.91 -30.03
CA GLY A 810 -55.00 -24.62 -29.78
C GLY A 810 -54.77 -23.97 -28.41
N LEU A 811 -55.64 -23.04 -28.00
CA LEU A 811 -55.56 -22.40 -26.69
C LEU A 811 -55.80 -23.39 -25.54
N ALA A 812 -56.76 -24.31 -25.67
CA ALA A 812 -57.01 -25.36 -24.68
C ALA A 812 -55.84 -26.36 -24.58
N ALA A 813 -55.25 -26.76 -25.72
CA ALA A 813 -54.09 -27.65 -25.75
C ALA A 813 -52.84 -27.00 -25.16
N ILE A 814 -52.56 -25.73 -25.49
CA ILE A 814 -51.45 -24.97 -24.90
C ILE A 814 -51.66 -24.76 -23.40
N LEU A 815 -52.87 -24.39 -22.95
CA LEU A 815 -53.18 -24.24 -21.53
C LEU A 815 -52.99 -25.53 -20.74
N THR A 816 -53.44 -26.67 -21.26
CA THR A 816 -53.28 -27.97 -20.57
C THR A 816 -51.82 -28.41 -20.53
N GLN A 817 -51.05 -28.17 -21.59
CA GLN A 817 -49.64 -28.55 -21.67
C GLN A 817 -48.71 -27.62 -20.86
N PHE A 818 -49.09 -26.35 -20.67
CA PHE A 818 -48.30 -25.39 -19.87
C PHE A 818 -48.65 -25.35 -18.38
N LEU A 819 -49.89 -25.66 -17.97
CA LEU A 819 -50.30 -25.51 -16.56
C LEU A 819 -50.13 -26.76 -15.71
N LYS A 820 -50.30 -27.97 -16.26
CA LYS A 820 -50.39 -29.19 -15.44
C LYS A 820 -49.02 -29.82 -15.16
N ASP A 821 -48.23 -30.07 -16.19
CA ASP A 821 -46.97 -30.82 -16.05
C ASP A 821 -45.79 -29.99 -15.52
N PRO A 822 -45.59 -28.72 -15.93
CA PRO A 822 -44.44 -27.94 -15.46
C PRO A 822 -44.55 -27.56 -13.97
N LEU A 823 -45.77 -27.26 -13.50
CA LEU A 823 -46.00 -26.88 -12.11
C LEU A 823 -45.76 -28.05 -11.16
N GLU A 824 -46.27 -29.24 -11.48
CA GLU A 824 -46.03 -30.46 -10.70
C GLU A 824 -44.56 -30.86 -10.70
N ARG A 825 -43.86 -30.74 -11.84
CA ARG A 825 -42.41 -31.01 -11.93
C ARG A 825 -41.60 -30.02 -11.10
N ILE A 826 -41.94 -28.74 -11.10
CA ILE A 826 -41.27 -27.72 -10.29
C ILE A 826 -41.55 -27.92 -8.81
N GLN A 827 -42.79 -28.26 -8.43
CA GLN A 827 -43.15 -28.57 -7.04
C GLN A 827 -42.42 -29.81 -6.53
N ARG A 828 -42.32 -30.87 -7.35
CA ARG A 828 -41.59 -32.09 -7.01
C ARG A 828 -40.09 -31.82 -6.88
N ALA A 829 -39.47 -31.16 -7.87
CA ALA A 829 -38.06 -30.78 -7.79
C ALA A 829 -37.75 -29.87 -6.59
N MET A 830 -38.69 -29.01 -6.18
CA MET A 830 -38.54 -28.20 -4.97
C MET A 830 -38.66 -29.01 -3.68
N ALA A 831 -39.61 -29.95 -3.62
CA ALA A 831 -39.72 -30.87 -2.49
C ALA A 831 -38.46 -31.72 -2.33
N ASP A 832 -37.96 -32.27 -3.45
CA ASP A 832 -36.73 -33.05 -3.49
C ASP A 832 -35.51 -32.22 -3.05
N LEU A 833 -35.39 -30.97 -3.52
CA LEU A 833 -34.33 -30.05 -3.11
C LEU A 833 -34.37 -29.74 -1.61
N VAL A 834 -35.57 -29.48 -1.04
CA VAL A 834 -35.74 -29.23 0.40
C VAL A 834 -35.40 -30.47 1.23
N GLN A 835 -35.70 -31.67 0.71
CA GLN A 835 -35.38 -32.93 1.37
C GLN A 835 -33.88 -33.24 1.34
N VAL A 836 -33.20 -33.00 0.21
CA VAL A 836 -31.74 -33.03 0.09
C VAL A 836 -31.10 -32.07 1.08
N GLN A 837 -31.62 -30.84 1.17
CA GLN A 837 -31.15 -29.84 2.11
C GLN A 837 -31.28 -30.34 3.55
N THR A 838 -32.45 -30.86 3.92
CA THR A 838 -32.71 -31.36 5.28
C THR A 838 -31.77 -32.51 5.64
N ALA A 839 -31.51 -33.43 4.70
CA ALA A 839 -30.56 -34.51 4.87
C ALA A 839 -29.13 -33.97 5.12
N PHE A 840 -28.69 -32.99 4.32
CA PHE A 840 -27.36 -32.40 4.48
C PHE A 840 -27.22 -31.61 5.78
N THR A 841 -28.25 -30.86 6.19
CA THR A 841 -28.25 -30.17 7.49
C THR A 841 -28.18 -31.17 8.66
N SER A 842 -28.89 -32.29 8.56
CA SER A 842 -28.82 -33.36 9.56
C SER A 842 -27.41 -33.96 9.66
N PHE A 843 -26.72 -34.14 8.53
CA PHE A 843 -25.33 -34.61 8.51
C PHE A 843 -24.37 -33.65 9.22
N VAL A 844 -24.47 -32.36 8.89
CA VAL A 844 -23.64 -31.33 9.53
C VAL A 844 -23.87 -31.30 11.04
N TRP A 845 -25.12 -31.50 11.47
CA TRP A 845 -25.45 -31.60 12.89
C TRP A 845 -24.83 -32.84 13.55
N GLU A 846 -24.92 -34.01 12.92
CA GLU A 846 -24.28 -35.24 13.43
C GLU A 846 -22.74 -35.13 13.46
N LEU A 847 -22.11 -34.47 12.48
CA LEU A 847 -20.68 -34.16 12.50
C LEU A 847 -20.30 -33.28 13.70
N ASN A 848 -21.07 -32.23 13.96
CA ASN A 848 -20.83 -31.34 15.09
C ASN A 848 -21.01 -32.06 16.44
N LEU A 849 -22.02 -32.92 16.57
CA LEU A 849 -22.20 -33.75 17.78
C LEU A 849 -21.05 -34.72 18.00
N ASN A 850 -20.58 -35.39 16.94
CA ASN A 850 -19.44 -36.30 17.02
C ASN A 850 -18.13 -35.58 17.35
N GLY A 851 -17.93 -34.37 16.79
CA GLY A 851 -16.81 -33.49 17.15
C GLY A 851 -16.86 -33.09 18.63
N THR A 852 -18.04 -32.72 19.13
CA THR A 852 -18.25 -32.38 20.55
C THR A 852 -18.00 -33.60 21.45
N TYR A 853 -18.40 -34.80 21.03
CA TYR A 853 -18.17 -36.04 21.76
C TYR A 853 -16.67 -36.36 21.91
N ILE A 854 -15.90 -36.37 20.82
CA ILE A 854 -14.42 -36.59 20.87
C ILE A 854 -13.77 -35.56 21.78
N GLN A 855 -14.16 -34.30 21.64
CA GLN A 855 -13.60 -33.22 22.45
C GLN A 855 -13.90 -33.44 23.93
N SER A 856 -15.13 -33.80 24.28
CA SER A 856 -15.52 -34.09 25.66
C SER A 856 -14.76 -35.25 26.29
N GLN A 857 -14.49 -36.31 25.51
CA GLN A 857 -13.70 -37.46 25.98
C GLN A 857 -12.23 -37.08 26.18
N TYR A 858 -11.65 -36.33 25.24
CA TYR A 858 -10.29 -35.81 25.38
C TYR A 858 -10.15 -34.88 26.59
N VAL A 859 -11.15 -34.05 26.87
CA VAL A 859 -11.18 -33.18 28.05
C VAL A 859 -11.25 -33.99 29.35
N ALA A 860 -12.11 -35.01 29.38
CA ALA A 860 -12.36 -35.81 30.58
C ALA A 860 -11.15 -36.68 30.97
N GLU A 861 -10.54 -37.34 29.98
CA GLU A 861 -9.52 -38.36 30.23
C GLU A 861 -8.10 -37.91 29.86
N GLY A 862 -7.94 -36.79 29.15
CA GLY A 862 -6.64 -36.25 28.73
C GLY A 862 -5.93 -37.06 27.63
N ILE A 863 -6.52 -38.19 27.20
CA ILE A 863 -6.01 -39.10 26.17
C ILE A 863 -7.22 -39.55 25.35
N LEU A 864 -7.11 -39.54 24.02
CA LEU A 864 -8.08 -40.20 23.15
C LEU A 864 -7.60 -41.62 22.87
N THR A 865 -8.39 -42.62 23.21
CA THR A 865 -8.03 -44.00 22.88
C THR A 865 -8.29 -44.27 21.40
N ASP A 866 -7.54 -45.22 20.81
CA ASP A 866 -7.79 -45.70 19.45
C ASP A 866 -9.23 -46.21 19.27
N PHE A 867 -9.85 -46.71 20.35
CA PHE A 867 -11.23 -47.15 20.36
C PHE A 867 -12.21 -45.98 20.14
N ASP A 868 -12.02 -44.86 20.84
CA ASP A 868 -12.88 -43.67 20.72
C ASP A 868 -12.79 -43.03 19.34
N LEU A 869 -11.57 -43.00 18.78
CA LEU A 869 -11.34 -42.52 17.42
C LEU A 869 -12.03 -43.42 16.40
N ARG A 870 -11.86 -44.75 16.48
CA ARG A 870 -12.53 -45.69 15.56
C ARG A 870 -14.05 -45.65 15.69
N GLN A 871 -14.57 -45.54 16.91
CA GLN A 871 -16.00 -45.45 17.14
C GLN A 871 -16.56 -44.16 16.51
N THR A 872 -15.87 -43.04 16.65
CA THR A 872 -16.34 -41.78 16.09
C THR A 872 -16.23 -41.75 14.58
N ILE A 873 -15.13 -42.26 14.00
CA ILE A 873 -15.00 -42.43 12.55
C ILE A 873 -16.16 -43.28 12.03
N GLY A 874 -16.46 -44.41 12.67
CA GLY A 874 -17.60 -45.25 12.27
C GLY A 874 -18.96 -44.53 12.35
N ARG A 875 -19.18 -43.65 13.33
CA ARG A 875 -20.40 -42.82 13.40
C ARG A 875 -20.46 -41.79 12.26
N ILE A 876 -19.33 -41.17 11.92
CA ILE A 876 -19.24 -40.19 10.83
C ILE A 876 -19.47 -40.86 9.49
N ASP A 877 -18.82 -42.00 9.24
CA ASP A 877 -18.99 -42.76 7.99
C ASP A 877 -20.44 -43.18 7.81
N HIS A 878 -21.09 -43.66 8.88
CA HIS A 878 -22.49 -44.05 8.84
C HIS A 878 -23.45 -42.85 8.63
N ALA A 879 -23.18 -41.71 9.26
CA ALA A 879 -23.91 -40.46 9.04
C ALA A 879 -23.80 -40.00 7.57
N MET A 880 -22.59 -40.08 7.02
CA MET A 880 -22.30 -39.72 5.64
C MET A 880 -23.00 -40.66 4.66
N GLU A 881 -22.93 -41.98 4.89
CA GLU A 881 -23.60 -42.99 4.08
C GLU A 881 -25.11 -42.80 4.04
N ARG A 882 -25.76 -42.59 5.20
CA ARG A 882 -27.21 -42.27 5.25
C ARG A 882 -27.55 -41.02 4.46
N THR A 883 -26.73 -39.98 4.59
CA THR A 883 -26.97 -38.69 3.94
C THR A 883 -26.81 -38.81 2.43
N MET A 884 -25.75 -39.46 1.96
CA MET A 884 -25.53 -39.71 0.54
C MET A 884 -26.61 -40.61 -0.04
N HIS A 885 -27.10 -41.58 0.73
CA HIS A 885 -28.24 -42.39 0.31
C HIS A 885 -29.52 -41.55 0.14
N LEU A 886 -29.84 -40.68 1.10
CA LEU A 886 -30.98 -39.75 0.98
C LEU A 886 -30.80 -38.80 -0.21
N ILE A 887 -29.60 -38.27 -0.43
CA ILE A 887 -29.30 -37.41 -1.58
C ILE A 887 -29.53 -38.16 -2.88
N HIS A 888 -29.03 -39.39 -3.03
CA HIS A 888 -29.26 -40.21 -4.21
C HIS A 888 -30.74 -40.48 -4.45
N VAL A 889 -31.48 -40.83 -3.40
CA VAL A 889 -32.92 -41.12 -3.51
C VAL A 889 -33.70 -39.91 -3.98
N TYR A 890 -33.43 -38.72 -3.43
CA TYR A 890 -34.13 -37.50 -3.82
C TYR A 890 -33.64 -36.92 -5.14
N ALA A 891 -32.38 -37.14 -5.52
CA ALA A 891 -31.84 -36.68 -6.80
C ALA A 891 -32.32 -37.52 -7.99
N ASP A 892 -32.46 -38.84 -7.82
CA ASP A 892 -32.82 -39.77 -8.90
C ASP A 892 -34.33 -40.02 -9.02
N GLY A 893 -35.15 -39.40 -8.17
CA GLY A 893 -36.62 -39.46 -8.25
C GLY A 893 -37.22 -40.86 -8.09
N GLN A 894 -36.52 -41.78 -7.41
CA GLN A 894 -37.00 -43.13 -7.17
C GLN A 894 -38.01 -43.16 -6.01
N ASP A 895 -39.16 -43.82 -6.22
CA ASP A 895 -40.13 -44.09 -5.16
C ASP A 895 -39.46 -44.87 -4.01
N LEU A 896 -39.44 -44.24 -2.83
CA LEU A 896 -38.88 -44.78 -1.59
C LEU A 896 -39.51 -46.14 -1.23
N LYS A 897 -38.92 -47.24 -1.69
CA LYS A 897 -38.93 -48.47 -0.90
C LYS A 897 -37.97 -48.25 0.25
N GLN A 898 -38.49 -47.80 1.40
CA GLN A 898 -37.69 -47.57 2.60
C GLN A 898 -36.82 -48.80 2.88
N PRO A 899 -35.50 -48.64 3.03
CA PRO A 899 -34.63 -49.75 3.34
C PRO A 899 -35.07 -50.37 4.68
N PRO A 900 -35.19 -51.69 4.76
CA PRO A 900 -35.62 -52.38 5.97
C PRO A 900 -34.67 -52.07 7.14
N GLN A 901 -35.23 -51.52 8.22
CA GLN A 901 -34.49 -51.19 9.45
C GLN A 901 -35.00 -52.02 10.61
N LEU A 902 -34.07 -52.59 11.40
CA LEU A 902 -34.39 -53.29 12.64
C LEU A 902 -34.45 -52.27 13.78
N HIS A 903 -35.54 -52.26 14.54
CA HIS A 903 -35.73 -51.34 15.66
C HIS A 903 -35.28 -51.97 16.99
N TYR A 904 -35.76 -53.18 17.26
CA TYR A 904 -35.44 -53.88 18.50
C TYR A 904 -35.64 -55.39 18.34
N LEU A 905 -35.04 -56.14 19.25
CA LEU A 905 -35.01 -57.59 19.24
C LEU A 905 -35.47 -58.09 20.61
N VAL A 906 -36.34 -59.10 20.62
CA VAL A 906 -36.85 -59.76 21.82
C VAL A 906 -36.43 -61.22 21.79
N GLN A 907 -35.74 -61.67 22.84
CA GLN A 907 -35.35 -63.06 23.03
C GLN A 907 -36.26 -63.71 24.07
N ASN A 908 -36.92 -64.81 23.70
CA ASN A 908 -37.67 -65.63 24.65
C ASN A 908 -36.78 -66.78 25.15
N SER A 909 -36.10 -66.58 26.27
CA SER A 909 -35.14 -67.54 26.86
C SER A 909 -35.80 -68.62 27.74
N GLY A 910 -36.87 -69.26 27.24
CA GLY A 910 -37.72 -70.11 28.07
C GLY A 910 -37.41 -71.61 28.13
N LYS A 911 -36.72 -72.22 27.14
CA LYS A 911 -36.42 -73.67 27.03
C LYS A 911 -35.54 -73.96 25.78
N PRO A 912 -34.97 -75.17 25.60
CA PRO A 912 -34.13 -75.48 24.44
C PRO A 912 -34.92 -75.25 23.15
N GLY A 913 -34.41 -74.35 22.29
CA GLY A 913 -35.13 -73.76 21.16
C GLY A 913 -35.38 -72.26 21.34
N SER A 914 -34.34 -71.49 21.67
CA SER A 914 -34.45 -70.04 21.90
C SER A 914 -34.92 -69.34 20.62
N THR A 915 -36.11 -68.76 20.68
CA THR A 915 -36.64 -67.94 19.59
C THR A 915 -36.18 -66.50 19.73
N VAL A 916 -35.72 -65.91 18.64
CA VAL A 916 -35.36 -64.49 18.52
C VAL A 916 -36.38 -63.82 17.62
N THR A 917 -37.12 -62.85 18.16
CA THR A 917 -38.06 -62.03 17.40
C THR A 917 -37.43 -60.68 17.11
N ILE A 918 -37.28 -60.36 15.83
CA ILE A 918 -36.71 -59.10 15.35
C ILE A 918 -37.87 -58.24 14.87
N PHE A 919 -37.99 -57.03 15.41
CA PHE A 919 -38.98 -56.05 15.01
C PHE A 919 -38.32 -54.98 14.14
N GLY A 920 -38.97 -54.58 13.05
CA GLY A 920 -38.42 -53.63 12.10
C GLY A 920 -39.47 -53.03 11.18
N GLN A 921 -39.08 -52.03 10.39
CA GLN A 921 -39.95 -51.39 9.40
C GLN A 921 -39.64 -51.97 8.00
N SER A 922 -40.69 -52.14 7.19
CA SER A 922 -40.58 -52.57 5.79
C SER A 922 -39.94 -53.96 5.60
N LEU A 923 -40.21 -54.90 6.51
CA LEU A 923 -39.72 -56.29 6.41
C LEU A 923 -40.51 -57.14 5.38
N LEU A 924 -41.26 -56.51 4.45
CA LEU A 924 -42.14 -57.18 3.49
C LEU A 924 -41.39 -58.05 2.49
N GLY A 925 -41.52 -59.37 2.64
CA GLY A 925 -41.26 -60.32 1.55
C GLY A 925 -42.41 -60.36 0.57
N THR A 926 -42.15 -60.80 -0.66
CA THR A 926 -43.13 -60.77 -1.76
C THR A 926 -44.26 -61.79 -1.63
N LYS A 927 -44.43 -62.45 -0.47
CA LYS A 927 -45.32 -63.60 -0.20
C LYS A 927 -45.10 -64.82 -1.11
N GLU A 928 -44.15 -64.78 -2.05
CA GLU A 928 -43.80 -65.92 -2.89
C GLU A 928 -43.04 -66.98 -2.09
N ARG A 929 -43.41 -68.25 -2.29
CA ARG A 929 -42.87 -69.41 -1.55
C ARG A 929 -41.35 -69.58 -1.70
N SER A 930 -40.73 -68.93 -2.70
CA SER A 930 -39.29 -68.91 -2.99
C SER A 930 -38.50 -67.85 -2.22
N ASP A 931 -39.13 -66.99 -1.43
CA ASP A 931 -38.43 -65.94 -0.67
C ASP A 931 -37.75 -66.47 0.61
N LYS A 932 -37.95 -67.74 1.00
CA LYS A 932 -37.29 -68.33 2.18
C LYS A 932 -35.76 -68.33 2.08
N ASP A 933 -35.20 -68.36 0.87
CA ASP A 933 -33.76 -68.36 0.65
C ASP A 933 -33.15 -66.95 0.55
N LYS A 934 -33.99 -65.90 0.51
CA LYS A 934 -33.56 -64.50 0.36
C LYS A 934 -33.37 -63.77 1.70
N PHE A 935 -33.76 -64.39 2.80
CA PHE A 935 -33.76 -63.82 4.15
C PHE A 935 -32.96 -64.73 5.07
N GLN A 936 -31.75 -64.32 5.45
CA GLN A 936 -30.91 -65.07 6.38
C GLN A 936 -30.64 -64.26 7.63
N LEU A 937 -30.77 -64.87 8.80
CA LEU A 937 -30.30 -64.27 10.04
C LEU A 937 -28.76 -64.31 10.02
N ALA A 938 -28.11 -63.17 10.23
CA ALA A 938 -26.68 -63.13 10.47
C ALA A 938 -26.42 -62.89 11.95
N ILE A 939 -25.49 -63.67 12.52
CA ILE A 939 -25.01 -63.48 13.89
C ILE A 939 -23.54 -63.10 13.81
N ASN A 940 -23.19 -61.93 14.35
CA ASN A 940 -21.89 -61.29 14.20
C ASN A 940 -21.46 -61.22 12.72
N HIS A 941 -22.37 -60.78 11.85
CA HIS A 941 -22.17 -60.66 10.40
C HIS A 941 -21.97 -61.99 9.65
N GLN A 942 -22.15 -63.14 10.31
CA GLN A 942 -22.08 -64.44 9.65
C GLN A 942 -23.48 -65.04 9.47
N PRO A 943 -23.88 -65.40 8.23
CA PRO A 943 -25.13 -66.08 7.97
C PRO A 943 -25.24 -67.31 8.85
N THR A 944 -26.37 -67.44 9.52
CA THR A 944 -26.65 -68.52 10.45
C THR A 944 -27.89 -69.26 9.97
N ASP A 945 -27.79 -70.59 9.92
CA ASP A 945 -28.95 -71.44 9.64
C ASP A 945 -29.95 -71.32 10.79
N ALA A 946 -30.95 -70.47 10.60
CA ALA A 946 -32.02 -70.22 11.55
C ALA A 946 -33.38 -70.47 10.87
N HIS A 947 -34.28 -71.16 11.56
CA HIS A 947 -35.59 -71.47 11.00
C HIS A 947 -36.55 -70.30 11.23
N ILE A 948 -37.13 -69.73 10.17
CA ILE A 948 -38.14 -68.66 10.29
C ILE A 948 -39.47 -69.28 10.73
N GLU A 949 -39.91 -68.96 11.95
CA GLU A 949 -41.16 -69.46 12.54
C GLU A 949 -42.37 -68.59 12.15
N THR A 950 -42.23 -67.26 12.20
CA THR A 950 -43.29 -66.30 11.88
C THR A 950 -42.71 -65.08 11.19
N TRP A 951 -43.46 -64.52 10.23
CA TRP A 951 -43.05 -63.34 9.51
C TRP A 951 -44.24 -62.45 9.16
N THR A 952 -44.08 -61.16 9.46
CA THR A 952 -44.99 -60.07 9.09
C THR A 952 -44.17 -58.85 8.66
N ASP A 953 -44.85 -57.83 8.13
CA ASP A 953 -44.26 -56.55 7.71
C ASP A 953 -43.49 -55.83 8.83
N GLN A 954 -43.78 -56.16 10.09
CA GLN A 954 -43.22 -55.52 11.28
C GLN A 954 -42.31 -56.42 12.11
N MET A 955 -42.30 -57.74 11.87
CA MET A 955 -41.47 -58.67 12.65
C MET A 955 -41.12 -59.97 11.92
N VAL A 956 -39.93 -60.50 12.21
CA VAL A 956 -39.50 -61.84 11.81
C VAL A 956 -39.04 -62.60 13.06
N MET A 957 -39.54 -63.81 13.25
CA MET A 957 -39.20 -64.68 14.38
C MET A 957 -38.38 -65.87 13.89
N PHE A 958 -37.20 -66.05 14.48
CA PHE A 958 -36.25 -67.13 14.17
C PHE A 958 -36.14 -68.10 15.34
N SER A 959 -36.13 -69.41 15.04
CA SER A 959 -35.69 -70.46 15.97
C SER A 959 -34.18 -70.65 15.82
N LEU A 960 -33.43 -70.47 16.91
CA LEU A 960 -31.97 -70.63 16.94
C LEU A 960 -31.58 -72.06 17.33
N ASP A 961 -30.58 -72.62 16.64
CA ASP A 961 -29.95 -73.88 17.06
C ASP A 961 -29.25 -73.70 18.43
N GLY A 962 -29.54 -74.60 19.38
CA GLY A 962 -28.98 -74.57 20.73
C GLY A 962 -27.44 -74.65 20.77
N ASN A 963 -26.80 -75.08 19.68
CA ASN A 963 -25.34 -75.12 19.56
C ASN A 963 -24.68 -73.80 19.18
N LEU A 964 -25.44 -72.71 18.99
CA LEU A 964 -24.89 -71.41 18.56
C LEU A 964 -23.86 -70.82 19.55
N LEU A 965 -24.02 -71.09 20.84
CA LEU A 965 -23.06 -70.70 21.88
C LEU A 965 -21.69 -71.38 21.74
N GLY A 966 -21.65 -72.59 21.18
CA GLY A 966 -20.40 -73.33 20.98
C GLY A 966 -19.52 -72.74 19.89
N LYS A 967 -20.11 -71.98 18.94
CA LYS A 967 -19.40 -71.38 17.81
C LYS A 967 -18.96 -69.93 18.06
N SER A 968 -19.50 -69.25 19.07
CA SER A 968 -19.28 -67.81 19.28
C SER A 968 -18.09 -67.44 20.18
N ASN A 969 -17.09 -68.33 20.33
CA ASN A 969 -15.88 -68.13 21.14
C ASN A 969 -16.16 -67.67 22.59
N GLY A 970 -17.31 -68.01 23.16
CA GLY A 970 -17.64 -67.68 24.55
C GLY A 970 -17.99 -66.21 24.83
N SER A 971 -18.19 -65.37 23.81
CA SER A 971 -18.71 -64.01 24.04
C SER A 971 -20.18 -64.08 24.49
N PRO A 972 -20.55 -63.51 25.66
CA PRO A 972 -21.93 -63.48 26.13
C PRO A 972 -22.82 -62.53 25.31
N ARG A 973 -22.21 -61.65 24.50
CA ARG A 973 -22.91 -60.65 23.68
C ARG A 973 -22.72 -60.96 22.21
N LEU A 974 -23.84 -61.15 21.51
CA LEU A 974 -23.92 -61.42 20.08
C LEU A 974 -24.66 -60.28 19.37
N TRP A 975 -24.40 -60.08 18.09
CA TRP A 975 -25.09 -59.10 17.25
C TRP A 975 -25.93 -59.83 16.21
N ALA A 976 -27.22 -59.54 16.12
CA ALA A 976 -28.14 -60.13 15.15
C ALA A 976 -28.53 -59.10 14.09
N SER A 977 -28.43 -59.46 12.82
CA SER A 977 -28.83 -58.67 11.65
C SER A 977 -29.59 -59.56 10.66
N LEU A 978 -30.27 -58.94 9.69
CA LEU A 978 -30.93 -59.65 8.59
C LEU A 978 -30.15 -59.43 7.30
N LEU A 979 -29.87 -60.51 6.58
CA LEU A 979 -29.38 -60.46 5.21
C LEU A 979 -30.58 -60.56 4.27
N LEU A 980 -30.82 -59.49 3.53
CA LEU A 980 -31.94 -59.30 2.64
C LEU A 980 -31.42 -59.21 1.21
N ASN A 981 -31.60 -60.28 0.44
CA ASN A 981 -30.95 -60.44 -0.88
C ASN A 981 -29.42 -60.23 -0.82
N GLY A 982 -28.79 -60.67 0.27
CA GLY A 982 -27.35 -60.51 0.53
C GLY A 982 -26.92 -59.14 1.04
N ILE A 983 -27.85 -58.20 1.24
CA ILE A 983 -27.59 -56.90 1.86
C ILE A 983 -27.94 -56.98 3.34
N GLU A 984 -26.97 -56.70 4.21
CA GLU A 984 -27.15 -56.75 5.66
C GLU A 984 -27.87 -55.51 6.18
N THR A 985 -28.88 -55.70 7.04
CA THR A 985 -29.51 -54.62 7.80
C THR A 985 -28.60 -54.18 8.96
N ASN A 986 -29.01 -53.13 9.67
CA ASN A 986 -28.37 -52.80 10.95
C ASN A 986 -28.42 -53.99 11.93
N ALA A 987 -27.37 -54.17 12.73
CA ALA A 987 -27.26 -55.26 13.70
C ALA A 987 -27.69 -54.80 15.11
N LEU A 988 -28.42 -55.67 15.81
CA LEU A 988 -28.93 -55.43 17.17
C LEU A 988 -28.23 -56.36 18.17
N PRO A 989 -27.74 -55.84 19.30
CA PRO A 989 -27.07 -56.68 20.29
C PRO A 989 -28.10 -57.50 21.10
N PHE A 990 -27.77 -58.75 21.39
CA PHE A 990 -28.52 -59.59 22.34
C PHE A 990 -27.58 -60.46 23.17
N THR A 991 -28.05 -60.87 24.35
CA THR A 991 -27.23 -61.55 25.36
C THR A 991 -27.71 -62.97 25.51
N VAL A 992 -26.82 -63.94 25.35
CA VAL A 992 -27.19 -65.34 25.57
C VAL A 992 -26.76 -65.74 26.97
N GLU A 993 -27.72 -66.15 27.80
CA GLU A 993 -27.40 -66.70 29.12
C GLU A 993 -26.62 -68.00 28.94
N ALA A 994 -25.40 -68.03 29.46
CA ALA A 994 -24.59 -69.24 29.47
C ALA A 994 -25.33 -70.30 30.29
N ALA A 995 -25.66 -71.43 29.66
CA ALA A 995 -26.18 -72.59 30.36
C ALA A 995 -25.24 -72.90 31.54
N ALA A 996 -25.79 -72.95 32.76
CA ALA A 996 -25.00 -73.11 33.98
C ALA A 996 -24.12 -74.36 33.88
N ILE A 997 -22.83 -74.16 33.59
CA ILE A 997 -21.84 -75.23 33.56
C ILE A 997 -21.69 -75.70 35.01
N GLU A 998 -22.08 -76.95 35.31
CA GLU A 998 -21.87 -77.56 36.62
C GLU A 998 -20.39 -77.46 37.02
N LYS A 999 -20.12 -76.80 38.15
CA LYS A 999 -18.76 -76.48 38.61
C LYS A 999 -17.93 -77.76 38.87
N PRO A 1000 -16.68 -77.85 38.36
CA PRO A 1000 -15.75 -78.88 38.78
C PRO A 1000 -15.25 -78.66 40.23
N LYS A 1001 -14.99 -79.77 40.92
CA LYS A 1001 -14.67 -79.89 42.35
C LYS A 1001 -13.28 -79.30 42.68
N LYS A 1002 -13.20 -78.50 43.76
CA LYS A 1002 -12.01 -77.79 44.29
C LYS A 1002 -10.83 -78.73 44.61
N GLU A 1003 -9.61 -78.36 44.19
CA GLU A 1003 -8.33 -78.77 44.80
C GLU A 1003 -7.68 -77.61 45.58
N SER A 1004 -6.87 -77.98 46.58
CA SER A 1004 -6.36 -77.18 47.72
C SER A 1004 -5.15 -76.27 47.37
N PRO A 1005 -4.81 -75.27 48.23
CA PRO A 1005 -3.94 -74.15 47.88
C PRO A 1005 -2.44 -74.44 48.08
N VAL A 1006 -1.59 -73.88 47.21
CA VAL A 1006 -0.12 -73.87 47.29
C VAL A 1006 0.39 -72.47 47.72
N GLU A 1007 1.39 -72.47 48.60
CA GLU A 1007 2.02 -71.33 49.29
C GLU A 1007 2.76 -70.31 48.41
N ALA A 1008 2.88 -69.09 48.94
CA ALA A 1008 3.52 -67.91 48.34
C ALA A 1008 5.07 -67.94 48.38
N PRO A 1009 5.78 -67.29 47.42
CA PRO A 1009 7.24 -67.19 47.44
C PRO A 1009 7.78 -65.95 48.16
N LYS A 1010 8.94 -66.15 48.82
CA LYS A 1010 9.75 -65.18 49.59
C LYS A 1010 10.52 -64.17 48.72
N GLU A 1011 10.74 -62.98 49.28
CA GLU A 1011 11.54 -61.86 48.77
C GLU A 1011 13.05 -62.17 48.66
N LEU A 1012 13.72 -61.52 47.69
CA LEU A 1012 15.17 -61.55 47.43
C LEU A 1012 15.83 -60.20 47.80
N PRO A 1013 17.09 -60.18 48.28
CA PRO A 1013 17.75 -58.97 48.76
C PRO A 1013 18.48 -58.17 47.66
N LYS A 1014 18.56 -56.84 47.87
CA LYS A 1014 19.20 -55.84 47.00
C LYS A 1014 20.74 -55.93 47.04
N ALA A 1015 21.39 -55.81 45.88
CA ALA A 1015 22.83 -55.64 45.71
C ALA A 1015 23.23 -54.14 45.61
N PRO A 1016 24.46 -53.76 46.04
CA PRO A 1016 24.95 -52.38 45.96
C PRO A 1016 25.60 -52.08 44.60
N VAL A 1017 25.45 -50.84 44.11
CA VAL A 1017 26.03 -50.34 42.86
C VAL A 1017 27.16 -49.37 43.17
N ASP A 1018 28.38 -49.70 42.72
CA ASP A 1018 29.58 -48.86 42.74
C ASP A 1018 29.57 -47.84 41.59
N MET A 1019 30.00 -46.60 41.86
CA MET A 1019 30.29 -45.56 40.87
C MET A 1019 31.77 -45.57 40.44
N PRO A 1020 32.09 -45.31 39.15
CA PRO A 1020 33.48 -45.13 38.73
C PRO A 1020 33.94 -43.67 38.86
N LYS A 1021 35.15 -43.50 39.38
CA LYS A 1021 35.93 -42.25 39.33
C LYS A 1021 36.51 -42.06 37.92
N VAL A 1022 36.36 -40.86 37.35
CA VAL A 1022 37.12 -40.41 36.16
C VAL A 1022 38.15 -39.37 36.61
N LYS A 1023 39.41 -39.61 36.26
CA LYS A 1023 40.51 -38.64 36.24
C LYS A 1023 40.74 -38.21 34.79
N GLY A 1024 40.94 -36.92 34.56
CA GLY A 1024 41.23 -36.30 33.27
C GLY A 1024 40.76 -34.87 33.26
#